data_AF-A0A423WDE9-F1
#
_entry.id   AF-A0A423WDE9-F1
#
_cell.length_a   1.000
_cell.length_b   1.000
_cell.length_c   1.000
_cell.angle_alpha   90.00
_cell.angle_beta   90.00
_cell.angle_gamma   90.00
#
_symmetry.space_group_name_H-M   'P 1'
#
loop_
_entity.id
_entity.type
_entity.pdbx_description
1 polymer ?
#
loop_
_entity_poly.entity_id
_entity_poly.type
_entity_poly.pdbx_seq_one_letter_code
_entity_poly.pdbx_strand_id
1 'polypeptide(L)'
;MSAYLEQLAVRFVEREGLSKDDQEKIASNAADYVLHPEQHGPPVEPTVLVLVKSIHRWVFSGEDDNASTFAEKNREKHAKGLKFLAMTLNALPKNFLQATQIKMLASFFCSIYQQQDPAGLAPATEAVLVLTSMFYFPPSSADDVFTSIGKMNHESFTKQLAKDRLQIFQVIKALLLNPKSARVLQKRYEGSEFLLPVLSLAKKERDPTNLLDWFQLLGTVLKSNQISPEVALAAFESFSPFFPISIRRSTATAPEVTEDELKEALRSCFAAKGLLAQHTFPFLLEKLDDGGSLTASAKLDILRTIRACVVSYEPVDTYLVPYVTKIWSSLKYEVRNGEVPETVKETLSIFESLPRRLAGQSDTPEPALAEFLSQTWKDCVEDLENPTYTEQAGSILISVAGGGVVPFCYVSPRLLEAARRNIAQPKSPAHTKHLLTLLNNLFRTRLHLVSKLETAASQDSSPAKQVIPGPEFDIPVSIVHDLYFKLFRENTVETPTKEQAEISKEALKGLSLVVQQRRITGDGQLVVASDQDLFKEICAALAYRATNCFNVPPTTTQELQGIDKATVEALKTTVKFYPEGYGKILSDVLGEVRKREWEKSPAERSFNDLHALCQRLAFIGCTDVPVSPSPIVNFAAFTGITLSMLKYLLKERPNHKASAIVADALATGIAYFSRACYENGLRSSSDTVASWDITNVEREAQDILPGFPHLLGDAVDAFNPVQFVQSAKPTNHDVFTSFLLLGVYTVSKLYQHATKAGSGSDSQLSWSLRIRGPSPELDGRESDRFIQNYLEEIGLAATTVFRELNASAQRDLELDAQLIWLFQGHGTDSLLEDQTIGLVENEVFALTYGIARGIRPEIVSRLSDVKLRTLLLGGFNSPEGFGPSGSVPRPRTQAVQDNIAFLLANKYDTRARVAPEEGNRVVNHDAWVGILTHIEKGLNGETDADLDDFSRFTAILAGAFARRDKYITPGITTAVSHAAAKGNKETSPQIARILSQLFATSKALDPANHTIHKPLYLQWTYHQCVRPVLQLAYPLSQTQANPQPSTESTIYAIYILHAAKNLSFEHYAPDVASIVRIVLAAMQKAADIYDIEAACAVTLQVLHRDPELFRSHVSSVVAAAKRVYEEAVLDPSKPRARAADDADWPASTAGGGGNSRFRYEGNRDKIRKQSFKILQLLPTQLDDNVVRPYADAVRVHLHWALGDRVREVRRVAESALGAWARITT
;
A
#
# COMPACT_ATOMS: atom_id res chain seq x y z
N MET A 1 -36.41 -38.80 53.62
CA MET A 1 -35.39 -37.75 53.39
C MET A 1 -35.50 -37.28 51.93
N SER A 2 -36.28 -36.22 51.69
CA SER A 2 -36.50 -35.59 50.36
C SER A 2 -36.65 -34.05 50.44
N ALA A 3 -36.48 -33.44 51.62
CA ALA A 3 -36.86 -32.04 51.84
C ALA A 3 -35.91 -31.02 51.21
N TYR A 4 -34.62 -31.34 51.01
CA TYR A 4 -33.63 -30.35 50.58
C TYR A 4 -33.77 -29.96 49.10
N LEU A 5 -33.85 -30.93 48.19
CA LEU A 5 -34.10 -30.63 46.77
C LEU A 5 -35.44 -29.94 46.56
N GLU A 6 -36.47 -30.35 47.31
CA GLU A 6 -37.78 -29.70 47.24
C GLU A 6 -37.72 -28.25 47.72
N GLN A 7 -36.97 -27.95 48.80
CA GLN A 7 -36.72 -26.58 49.28
C GLN A 7 -35.96 -25.73 48.26
N LEU A 8 -34.93 -26.28 47.61
CA LEU A 8 -34.20 -25.59 46.54
C LEU A 8 -35.13 -25.30 45.36
N ALA A 9 -35.98 -26.25 44.98
CA ALA A 9 -36.97 -26.06 43.95
C ALA A 9 -38.02 -25.00 44.35
N VAL A 10 -38.51 -24.97 45.60
CA VAL A 10 -39.40 -23.89 46.11
C VAL A 10 -38.71 -22.56 45.91
N ARG A 11 -37.47 -22.48 46.39
CA ARG A 11 -36.71 -21.23 46.38
C ARG A 11 -36.46 -20.75 44.95
N PHE A 12 -36.28 -21.65 43.99
CA PHE A 12 -36.10 -21.29 42.58
C PHE A 12 -37.41 -20.83 41.93
N VAL A 13 -38.52 -21.54 42.19
CA VAL A 13 -39.79 -21.33 41.45
C VAL A 13 -40.65 -20.23 42.06
N GLU A 14 -40.73 -20.17 43.40
CA GLU A 14 -41.68 -19.29 44.10
C GLU A 14 -41.07 -17.94 44.50
N ARG A 15 -39.74 -17.81 44.51
CA ARG A 15 -39.09 -16.54 44.85
C ARG A 15 -39.04 -15.61 43.63
N GLU A 16 -39.60 -14.43 43.78
CA GLU A 16 -39.53 -13.37 42.77
C GLU A 16 -38.17 -12.65 42.78
N GLY A 17 -37.76 -12.12 41.62
CA GLY A 17 -36.59 -11.26 41.50
C GLY A 17 -35.22 -11.95 41.63
N LEU A 18 -35.14 -13.28 41.49
CA LEU A 18 -33.85 -13.99 41.48
C LEU A 18 -32.96 -13.52 40.32
N SER A 19 -31.73 -13.11 40.63
CA SER A 19 -30.70 -12.84 39.62
C SER A 19 -30.30 -14.13 38.90
N LYS A 20 -29.68 -14.01 37.71
CA LYS A 20 -29.17 -15.18 36.97
C LYS A 20 -28.13 -15.95 37.82
N ASP A 21 -27.25 -15.24 38.51
CA ASP A 21 -26.25 -15.81 39.40
C ASP A 21 -26.87 -16.57 40.58
N ASP A 22 -27.99 -16.08 41.12
CA ASP A 22 -28.71 -16.80 42.18
C ASP A 22 -29.38 -18.07 41.65
N GLN A 23 -29.92 -18.03 40.42
CA GLN A 23 -30.47 -19.20 39.75
C GLN A 23 -29.38 -20.26 39.51
N GLU A 24 -28.20 -19.85 39.04
CA GLU A 24 -27.05 -20.73 38.82
C GLU A 24 -26.53 -21.34 40.14
N LYS A 25 -26.45 -20.56 41.22
CA LYS A 25 -26.08 -21.08 42.55
C LYS A 25 -27.08 -22.11 43.06
N ILE A 26 -28.38 -21.85 42.94
CA ILE A 26 -29.42 -22.79 43.40
C ILE A 26 -29.35 -24.09 42.58
N ALA A 27 -29.17 -23.99 41.26
CA ALA A 27 -29.00 -25.15 40.39
C ALA A 27 -27.70 -25.94 40.69
N SER A 28 -26.60 -25.25 40.97
CA SER A 28 -25.33 -25.87 41.38
C SER A 28 -25.48 -26.63 42.70
N ASN A 29 -26.18 -26.07 43.69
CA ASN A 29 -26.46 -26.76 44.95
C ASN A 29 -27.36 -27.98 44.75
N ALA A 30 -28.31 -27.90 43.83
CA ALA A 30 -29.16 -29.04 43.47
C ALA A 30 -28.35 -30.14 42.75
N ALA A 31 -27.40 -29.76 41.89
CA ALA A 31 -26.50 -30.70 41.22
C ALA A 31 -25.52 -31.35 42.21
N ASP A 32 -24.96 -30.58 43.15
CA ASP A 32 -24.09 -31.08 44.22
C ASP A 32 -24.80 -32.13 45.08
N TYR A 33 -26.06 -31.88 45.46
CA TYR A 33 -26.89 -32.88 46.15
C TYR A 33 -27.06 -34.17 45.34
N VAL A 34 -27.24 -34.06 44.02
CA VAL A 34 -27.44 -35.22 43.14
C VAL A 34 -26.15 -36.03 42.97
N LEU A 35 -24.99 -35.36 42.99
CA LEU A 35 -23.65 -35.97 42.90
C LEU A 35 -23.21 -36.63 44.19
N HIS A 36 -23.49 -35.98 45.32
CA HIS A 36 -23.01 -36.36 46.64
C HIS A 36 -24.17 -36.55 47.63
N PRO A 37 -25.14 -37.45 47.33
CA PRO A 37 -26.30 -37.63 48.18
C PRO A 37 -25.92 -38.08 49.59
N GLU A 38 -24.80 -38.78 49.77
CA GLU A 38 -24.26 -39.20 51.06
C GLU A 38 -24.02 -38.04 52.04
N GLN A 39 -23.72 -36.84 51.54
CA GLN A 39 -23.53 -35.63 52.37
C GLN A 39 -24.84 -35.13 52.99
N HIS A 40 -25.98 -35.62 52.50
CA HIS A 40 -27.32 -35.22 52.91
C HIS A 40 -28.18 -36.40 53.43
N GLY A 41 -27.56 -37.57 53.63
CA GLY A 41 -28.18 -38.81 54.11
C GLY A 41 -28.42 -39.84 52.99
N PRO A 42 -28.42 -41.17 53.29
CA PRO A 42 -28.52 -42.20 52.26
C PRO A 42 -29.86 -42.08 51.50
N PRO A 43 -29.82 -41.94 50.16
CA PRO A 43 -31.03 -41.76 49.38
C PRO A 43 -31.79 -43.10 49.29
N VAL A 44 -33.08 -43.09 49.63
CA VAL A 44 -33.97 -44.27 49.56
C VAL A 44 -34.38 -44.58 48.11
N GLU A 45 -34.30 -43.58 47.22
CA GLU A 45 -34.63 -43.67 45.80
C GLU A 45 -33.47 -43.12 44.95
N PRO A 46 -33.37 -43.46 43.65
CA PRO A 46 -32.36 -42.88 42.76
C PRO A 46 -32.41 -41.34 42.74
N THR A 47 -31.27 -40.67 42.92
CA THR A 47 -31.19 -39.20 43.07
C THR A 47 -31.78 -38.42 41.89
N VAL A 48 -31.64 -38.94 40.67
CA VAL A 48 -32.25 -38.37 39.46
C VAL A 48 -33.78 -38.40 39.53
N LEU A 49 -34.38 -39.46 40.09
CA LEU A 49 -35.82 -39.55 40.28
C LEU A 49 -36.31 -38.54 41.33
N VAL A 50 -35.55 -38.39 42.42
CA VAL A 50 -35.84 -37.37 43.46
C VAL A 50 -35.75 -35.95 42.87
N LEU A 51 -34.78 -35.68 42.00
CA LEU A 51 -34.67 -34.41 41.30
C LEU A 51 -35.91 -34.13 40.42
N VAL A 52 -36.37 -35.10 39.64
CA VAL A 52 -37.60 -34.94 38.83
C VAL A 52 -38.84 -34.77 39.71
N LYS A 53 -38.95 -35.51 40.83
CA LYS A 53 -40.06 -35.37 41.79
C LYS A 53 -40.09 -34.00 42.47
N SER A 54 -38.94 -33.33 42.63
CA SER A 54 -38.84 -32.03 43.31
C SER A 54 -39.64 -30.90 42.62
N ILE A 55 -39.91 -31.03 41.32
CA ILE A 55 -40.69 -30.06 40.54
C ILE A 55 -42.14 -30.50 40.31
N HIS A 56 -42.53 -31.69 40.81
CA HIS A 56 -43.77 -32.35 40.40
C HIS A 56 -45.01 -31.48 40.54
N ARG A 57 -45.11 -30.74 41.66
CA ARG A 57 -46.24 -29.85 41.98
C ARG A 57 -46.48 -28.70 41.00
N TRP A 58 -45.49 -28.33 40.18
CA TRP A 58 -45.64 -27.24 39.19
C TRP A 58 -45.70 -27.76 37.76
N VAL A 59 -45.42 -29.05 37.54
CA VAL A 59 -45.27 -29.62 36.20
C VAL A 59 -46.28 -30.74 35.89
N PHE A 60 -46.75 -31.48 36.89
CA PHE A 60 -47.78 -32.51 36.72
C PHE A 60 -49.09 -32.07 37.38
N SER A 61 -50.20 -32.25 36.67
CA SER A 61 -51.55 -32.14 37.24
C SER A 61 -51.85 -33.37 38.13
N GLY A 62 -52.65 -33.18 39.17
CA GLY A 62 -53.28 -34.32 39.87
C GLY A 62 -54.22 -35.10 38.93
N GLU A 63 -54.69 -36.28 39.36
CA GLU A 63 -55.40 -37.27 38.51
C GLU A 63 -56.63 -36.75 37.75
N ASP A 64 -57.13 -35.54 38.01
CA ASP A 64 -58.36 -34.97 37.43
C ASP A 64 -58.18 -33.77 36.44
N ASP A 65 -56.96 -33.26 36.20
CA ASP A 65 -56.74 -32.06 35.34
C ASP A 65 -55.95 -32.37 34.05
N ASN A 66 -56.39 -31.84 32.90
CA ASN A 66 -55.64 -31.92 31.64
C ASN A 66 -54.31 -31.14 31.73
N ALA A 67 -53.19 -31.80 31.44
CA ALA A 67 -51.84 -31.26 31.59
C ALA A 67 -51.62 -29.92 30.88
N SER A 68 -52.20 -29.74 29.68
CA SER A 68 -52.08 -28.46 28.94
C SER A 68 -52.82 -27.31 29.64
N THR A 69 -53.98 -27.59 30.23
CA THR A 69 -54.78 -26.61 30.97
C THR A 69 -54.14 -26.24 32.31
N PHE A 70 -53.47 -27.20 32.96
CA PHE A 70 -52.72 -26.97 34.19
C PHE A 70 -51.49 -26.09 33.96
N ALA A 71 -50.71 -26.39 32.91
CA ALA A 71 -49.56 -25.59 32.50
C ALA A 71 -49.99 -24.15 32.15
N GLU A 72 -51.14 -23.97 31.49
CA GLU A 72 -51.65 -22.64 31.16
C GLU A 72 -52.05 -21.82 32.41
N LYS A 73 -52.73 -22.44 33.39
CA LYS A 73 -53.12 -21.78 34.65
C LYS A 73 -51.91 -21.42 35.52
N ASN A 74 -50.81 -22.18 35.45
CA ASN A 74 -49.59 -22.01 36.24
C ASN A 74 -48.36 -21.61 35.39
N ARG A 75 -48.58 -20.97 34.25
CA ARG A 75 -47.62 -20.68 33.17
C ARG A 75 -46.21 -20.29 33.64
N GLU A 76 -46.10 -19.30 34.51
CA GLU A 76 -44.81 -18.81 35.00
C GLU A 76 -44.10 -19.83 35.91
N LYS A 77 -44.83 -20.45 36.84
CA LYS A 77 -44.28 -21.44 37.78
C LYS A 77 -43.91 -22.74 37.07
N HIS A 78 -44.71 -23.15 36.07
CA HIS A 78 -44.44 -24.29 35.20
C HIS A 78 -43.10 -24.10 34.47
N ALA A 79 -42.92 -22.95 33.80
CA ALA A 79 -41.67 -22.61 33.11
C ALA A 79 -40.47 -22.54 34.05
N LYS A 80 -40.61 -21.93 35.24
CA LYS A 80 -39.54 -21.87 36.25
C LYS A 80 -39.17 -23.26 36.79
N GLY A 81 -40.15 -24.16 36.97
CA GLY A 81 -39.92 -25.54 37.39
C GLY A 81 -39.11 -26.34 36.36
N LEU A 82 -39.48 -26.24 35.09
CA LEU A 82 -38.71 -26.83 33.99
C LEU A 82 -37.30 -26.23 33.88
N LYS A 83 -37.18 -24.90 34.08
CA LYS A 83 -35.89 -24.21 34.04
C LYS A 83 -34.97 -24.62 35.19
N PHE A 84 -35.50 -24.79 36.40
CA PHE A 84 -34.74 -25.32 37.53
C PHE A 84 -34.12 -26.67 37.18
N LEU A 85 -34.91 -27.57 36.58
CA LEU A 85 -34.43 -28.87 36.17
C LEU A 85 -33.39 -28.76 35.03
N ALA A 86 -33.64 -27.95 34.01
CA ALA A 86 -32.70 -27.71 32.91
C ALA A 86 -31.33 -27.19 33.41
N MET A 87 -31.33 -26.18 34.28
CA MET A 87 -30.11 -25.59 34.85
C MET A 87 -29.38 -26.58 35.77
N THR A 88 -30.12 -27.37 36.55
CA THR A 88 -29.53 -28.42 37.41
C THR A 88 -28.86 -29.50 36.55
N LEU A 89 -29.51 -29.94 35.47
CA LEU A 89 -28.93 -30.89 34.52
C LEU A 89 -27.67 -30.33 33.84
N ASN A 90 -27.63 -29.03 33.55
CA ASN A 90 -26.45 -28.40 32.95
C ASN A 90 -25.25 -28.32 33.90
N ALA A 91 -25.50 -28.19 35.20
CA ALA A 91 -24.48 -28.17 36.25
C ALA A 91 -23.90 -29.56 36.58
N LEU A 92 -24.52 -30.64 36.10
CA LEU A 92 -24.00 -32.01 36.29
C LEU A 92 -22.81 -32.31 35.34
N PRO A 93 -21.83 -33.14 35.76
CA PRO A 93 -20.80 -33.67 34.90
C PRO A 93 -21.39 -34.40 33.69
N LYS A 94 -20.82 -34.17 32.50
CA LYS A 94 -21.37 -34.69 31.23
C LYS A 94 -21.40 -36.21 31.12
N ASN A 95 -20.65 -36.92 31.97
CA ASN A 95 -20.61 -38.38 32.06
C ASN A 95 -21.42 -38.96 33.24
N PHE A 96 -22.17 -38.14 33.98
CA PHE A 96 -22.88 -38.60 35.17
C PHE A 96 -24.14 -39.43 34.83
N LEU A 97 -24.97 -38.94 33.90
CA LEU A 97 -26.23 -39.59 33.58
C LEU A 97 -26.04 -40.82 32.68
N GLN A 98 -26.73 -41.90 33.02
CA GLN A 98 -26.75 -43.12 32.21
C GLN A 98 -27.71 -42.99 31.01
N ALA A 99 -27.50 -43.80 29.97
CA ALA A 99 -28.31 -43.77 28.75
C ALA A 99 -29.83 -43.91 29.00
N THR A 100 -30.25 -44.78 29.94
CA THR A 100 -31.66 -44.96 30.30
C THR A 100 -32.27 -43.71 30.95
N GLN A 101 -31.51 -43.05 31.83
CA GLN A 101 -31.92 -41.80 32.49
C GLN A 101 -32.01 -40.66 31.47
N ILE A 102 -31.01 -40.54 30.58
CA ILE A 102 -31.01 -39.54 29.51
C ILE A 102 -32.22 -39.74 28.60
N LYS A 103 -32.52 -40.99 28.20
CA LYS A 103 -33.69 -41.29 27.35
C LYS A 103 -35.00 -40.89 28.02
N MET A 104 -35.16 -41.20 29.31
CA MET A 104 -36.38 -40.86 30.07
C MET A 104 -36.54 -39.34 30.22
N LEU A 105 -35.48 -38.62 30.58
CA LEU A 105 -35.50 -37.16 30.69
C LEU A 105 -35.74 -36.49 29.32
N ALA A 106 -35.09 -36.98 28.26
CA ALA A 106 -35.30 -36.49 26.90
C ALA A 106 -36.75 -36.69 26.48
N SER A 107 -37.33 -37.89 26.70
CA SER A 107 -38.74 -38.16 26.42
C SER A 107 -39.69 -37.22 27.18
N PHE A 108 -39.38 -36.93 28.45
CA PHE A 108 -40.17 -36.01 29.27
C PHE A 108 -40.14 -34.59 28.69
N PHE A 109 -38.96 -34.00 28.43
CA PHE A 109 -38.88 -32.67 27.83
C PHE A 109 -39.41 -32.64 26.39
N CYS A 110 -39.23 -33.70 25.61
CA CYS A 110 -39.80 -33.85 24.28
C CYS A 110 -41.34 -33.83 24.29
N SER A 111 -41.99 -34.28 25.37
CA SER A 111 -43.45 -34.23 25.48
C SER A 111 -43.99 -32.79 25.51
N ILE A 112 -43.19 -31.82 25.98
CA ILE A 112 -43.57 -30.40 26.04
C ILE A 112 -43.78 -29.81 24.63
N TYR A 113 -42.97 -30.25 23.65
CA TYR A 113 -43.14 -29.86 22.24
C TYR A 113 -44.49 -30.32 21.68
N GLN A 114 -44.97 -31.48 22.12
CA GLN A 114 -46.23 -32.08 21.67
C GLN A 114 -47.45 -31.46 22.38
N GLN A 115 -47.29 -31.07 23.64
CA GLN A 115 -48.31 -30.36 24.43
C GLN A 115 -48.51 -28.91 23.99
N GLN A 116 -47.63 -28.39 23.13
CA GLN A 116 -47.68 -27.02 22.59
C GLN A 116 -47.67 -25.94 23.69
N ASP A 117 -47.04 -26.22 24.85
CA ASP A 117 -46.93 -25.25 25.94
C ASP A 117 -45.93 -24.12 25.56
N PRO A 118 -46.40 -22.88 25.33
CA PRO A 118 -45.52 -21.80 24.91
C PRO A 118 -44.54 -21.36 26.00
N ALA A 119 -44.85 -21.57 27.29
CA ALA A 119 -43.98 -21.12 28.39
C ALA A 119 -42.91 -22.14 28.77
N GLY A 120 -43.21 -23.44 28.64
CA GLY A 120 -42.27 -24.53 28.92
C GLY A 120 -41.29 -24.83 27.78
N LEU A 121 -41.55 -24.35 26.56
CA LEU A 121 -40.77 -24.73 25.38
C LEU A 121 -39.30 -24.29 25.42
N ALA A 122 -39.02 -23.06 25.87
CA ALA A 122 -37.64 -22.57 25.99
C ALA A 122 -36.83 -23.37 27.03
N PRO A 123 -37.30 -23.54 28.30
CA PRO A 123 -36.64 -24.42 29.26
C PRO A 123 -36.51 -25.87 28.80
N ALA A 124 -37.52 -26.42 28.12
CA ALA A 124 -37.46 -27.79 27.59
C ALA A 124 -36.40 -27.92 26.49
N THR A 125 -36.27 -26.94 25.61
CA THR A 125 -35.25 -26.92 24.55
C THR A 125 -33.85 -26.77 25.12
N GLU A 126 -33.67 -25.91 26.12
CA GLU A 126 -32.41 -25.80 26.88
C GLU A 126 -32.03 -27.14 27.50
N ALA A 127 -32.99 -27.82 28.15
CA ALA A 127 -32.74 -29.14 28.74
C ALA A 127 -32.41 -30.21 27.70
N VAL A 128 -33.13 -30.26 26.57
CA VAL A 128 -32.82 -31.20 25.49
C VAL A 128 -31.42 -30.95 24.93
N LEU A 129 -31.03 -29.69 24.71
CA LEU A 129 -29.69 -29.36 24.24
C LEU A 129 -28.61 -29.86 25.23
N VAL A 130 -28.82 -29.64 26.54
CA VAL A 130 -27.96 -30.18 27.60
C VAL A 130 -27.88 -31.71 27.52
N LEU A 131 -29.01 -32.39 27.39
CA LEU A 131 -29.05 -33.86 27.32
C LEU A 131 -28.34 -34.40 26.06
N THR A 132 -28.48 -33.74 24.91
CA THR A 132 -27.76 -34.12 23.68
C THR A 132 -26.23 -33.95 23.80
N SER A 133 -25.77 -33.09 24.73
CA SER A 133 -24.34 -32.91 25.03
C SER A 133 -23.77 -33.92 26.02
N MET A 134 -24.59 -34.79 26.62
CA MET A 134 -24.14 -35.79 27.60
C MET A 134 -23.38 -36.95 26.91
N PHE A 135 -22.34 -37.44 27.57
CA PHE A 135 -21.43 -38.46 27.02
C PHE A 135 -22.14 -39.76 26.64
N TYR A 136 -23.12 -40.18 27.45
CA TYR A 136 -23.89 -41.41 27.26
C TYR A 136 -25.24 -41.17 26.54
N PHE A 137 -25.41 -40.06 25.80
CA PHE A 137 -26.62 -39.82 25.02
C PHE A 137 -26.89 -41.00 24.05
N PRO A 138 -28.05 -41.67 24.12
CA PRO A 138 -28.36 -42.79 23.26
C PRO A 138 -28.64 -42.29 21.84
N PRO A 139 -27.87 -42.71 20.81
CA PRO A 139 -28.09 -42.26 19.44
C PRO A 139 -29.49 -42.58 18.88
N SER A 140 -30.14 -43.64 19.39
CA SER A 140 -31.52 -43.99 19.05
C SER A 140 -32.55 -42.93 19.47
N SER A 141 -32.25 -42.14 20.51
CA SER A 141 -33.13 -41.08 20.97
C SER A 141 -33.12 -39.84 20.07
N ALA A 142 -32.17 -39.75 19.12
CA ALA A 142 -32.18 -38.67 18.14
C ALA A 142 -33.49 -38.66 17.32
N ASP A 143 -33.97 -39.84 16.92
CA ASP A 143 -35.22 -40.01 16.17
C ASP A 143 -36.46 -39.58 16.97
N ASP A 144 -36.50 -39.93 18.26
CA ASP A 144 -37.56 -39.53 19.18
C ASP A 144 -37.64 -38.00 19.31
N VAL A 145 -36.47 -37.34 19.43
CA VAL A 145 -36.37 -35.87 19.52
C VAL A 145 -36.78 -35.22 18.20
N PHE A 146 -36.28 -35.70 17.06
CA PHE A 146 -36.64 -35.21 15.74
C PHE A 146 -38.14 -35.31 15.47
N THR A 147 -38.72 -36.47 15.76
CA THR A 147 -40.16 -36.71 15.61
C THR A 147 -40.98 -35.78 16.50
N SER A 148 -40.51 -35.50 17.72
CA SER A 148 -41.21 -34.62 18.65
C SER A 148 -41.18 -33.16 18.20
N ILE A 149 -40.03 -32.66 17.73
CA ILE A 149 -39.91 -31.32 17.15
C ILE A 149 -40.76 -31.21 15.88
N GLY A 150 -40.73 -32.24 15.02
CA GLY A 150 -41.50 -32.27 13.78
C GLY A 150 -43.02 -32.27 13.96
N LYS A 151 -43.52 -32.67 15.13
CA LYS A 151 -44.95 -32.67 15.48
C LYS A 151 -45.45 -31.32 16.02
N MET A 152 -44.57 -30.34 16.21
CA MET A 152 -44.97 -28.99 16.61
C MET A 152 -45.87 -28.36 15.54
N ASN A 153 -46.92 -27.65 15.96
CA ASN A 153 -47.69 -26.83 15.02
C ASN A 153 -46.88 -25.58 14.62
N HIS A 154 -47.03 -25.16 13.37
CA HIS A 154 -46.33 -23.98 12.84
C HIS A 154 -46.66 -22.69 13.60
N GLU A 155 -47.89 -22.58 14.13
CA GLU A 155 -48.32 -21.40 14.86
C GLU A 155 -47.62 -21.29 16.22
N SER A 156 -47.46 -22.38 16.99
CA SER A 156 -46.74 -22.28 18.28
C SER A 156 -45.25 -22.07 18.09
N PHE A 157 -44.65 -22.62 17.02
CA PHE A 157 -43.25 -22.35 16.68
C PHE A 157 -43.03 -20.87 16.34
N THR A 158 -43.82 -20.31 15.42
CA THR A 158 -43.66 -18.90 14.98
C THR A 158 -43.98 -17.88 16.06
N LYS A 159 -44.82 -18.22 17.05
CA LYS A 159 -45.12 -17.37 18.22
C LYS A 159 -43.99 -17.29 19.25
N GLN A 160 -43.02 -18.20 19.23
CA GLN A 160 -41.86 -18.13 20.13
C GLN A 160 -40.96 -16.94 19.80
N LEU A 161 -40.13 -16.50 20.75
CA LEU A 161 -39.12 -15.47 20.48
C LEU A 161 -38.07 -16.03 19.50
N ALA A 162 -37.45 -15.14 18.71
CA ALA A 162 -36.44 -15.53 17.73
C ALA A 162 -35.31 -16.37 18.34
N LYS A 163 -34.81 -15.95 19.51
CA LYS A 163 -33.79 -16.67 20.29
C LYS A 163 -34.21 -18.08 20.71
N ASP A 164 -35.49 -18.32 20.97
CA ASP A 164 -35.99 -19.61 21.43
C ASP A 164 -36.16 -20.55 20.22
N ARG A 165 -36.59 -20.01 19.06
CA ARG A 165 -36.58 -20.76 17.78
C ARG A 165 -35.16 -21.12 17.36
N LEU A 166 -34.18 -20.24 17.57
CA LEU A 166 -32.76 -20.54 17.32
C LEU A 166 -32.29 -21.75 18.13
N GLN A 167 -32.65 -21.84 19.40
CA GLN A 167 -32.29 -22.99 20.23
C GLN A 167 -32.86 -24.31 19.69
N ILE A 168 -34.06 -24.28 19.09
CA ILE A 168 -34.63 -25.46 18.43
C ILE A 168 -33.76 -25.88 17.24
N PHE A 169 -33.33 -24.93 16.40
CA PHE A 169 -32.37 -25.21 15.33
C PHE A 169 -31.02 -25.71 15.86
N GLN A 170 -30.55 -25.23 17.02
CA GLN A 170 -29.34 -25.72 17.66
C GLN A 170 -29.47 -27.17 18.15
N VAL A 171 -30.64 -27.58 18.65
CA VAL A 171 -30.91 -28.99 18.98
C VAL A 171 -30.83 -29.86 17.72
N ILE A 172 -31.50 -29.43 16.64
CA ILE A 172 -31.45 -30.12 15.34
C ILE A 172 -29.99 -30.23 14.87
N LYS A 173 -29.24 -29.13 14.89
CA LYS A 173 -27.82 -29.06 14.54
C LYS A 173 -26.97 -30.02 15.36
N ALA A 174 -27.14 -30.03 16.68
CA ALA A 174 -26.40 -30.91 17.59
C ALA A 174 -26.65 -32.39 17.26
N LEU A 175 -27.88 -32.76 16.91
CA LEU A 175 -28.21 -34.13 16.52
C LEU A 175 -27.67 -34.51 15.14
N LEU A 176 -27.74 -33.63 14.14
CA LEU A 176 -27.27 -33.93 12.76
C LEU A 176 -25.76 -33.90 12.64
N LEU A 177 -25.08 -33.06 13.40
CA LEU A 177 -23.61 -32.99 13.40
C LEU A 177 -22.97 -34.05 14.31
N ASN A 178 -23.75 -34.73 15.15
CA ASN A 178 -23.27 -35.89 15.91
C ASN A 178 -23.23 -37.14 15.00
N PRO A 179 -22.04 -37.73 14.73
CA PRO A 179 -21.93 -38.84 13.79
C PRO A 179 -22.71 -40.09 14.19
N LYS A 180 -22.87 -40.34 15.50
CA LYS A 180 -23.60 -41.53 15.99
C LYS A 180 -25.10 -41.36 15.75
N SER A 181 -25.64 -40.19 16.07
CA SER A 181 -27.05 -39.86 15.86
C SER A 181 -27.40 -39.81 14.37
N ALA A 182 -26.59 -39.12 13.56
CA ALA A 182 -26.76 -39.04 12.11
C ALA A 182 -26.79 -40.42 11.46
N ARG A 183 -25.87 -41.33 11.86
CA ARG A 183 -25.84 -42.70 11.34
C ARG A 183 -27.11 -43.49 11.67
N VAL A 184 -27.69 -43.30 12.86
CA VAL A 184 -28.94 -43.98 13.22
C VAL A 184 -30.11 -43.46 12.39
N LEU A 185 -30.21 -42.14 12.22
CA LEU A 185 -31.24 -41.50 11.40
C LEU A 185 -31.14 -41.96 9.95
N GLN A 186 -29.95 -41.91 9.34
CA GLN A 186 -29.73 -42.37 7.96
C GLN A 186 -30.02 -43.86 7.78
N LYS A 187 -29.71 -44.71 8.76
CA LYS A 187 -30.02 -46.15 8.68
C LYS A 187 -31.53 -46.41 8.72
N ARG A 188 -32.30 -45.58 9.44
CA ARG A 188 -33.75 -45.72 9.55
C ARG A 188 -34.49 -45.12 8.35
N TYR A 189 -33.93 -44.08 7.74
CA TYR A 189 -34.51 -43.31 6.65
C TYR A 189 -33.48 -43.16 5.52
N GLU A 190 -33.46 -44.13 4.59
CA GLU A 190 -32.45 -44.23 3.53
C GLU A 190 -32.37 -42.98 2.63
N GLY A 191 -33.46 -42.19 2.53
CA GLY A 191 -33.53 -40.94 1.76
C GLY A 191 -33.61 -39.67 2.61
N SER A 192 -33.29 -39.74 3.92
CA SER A 192 -33.38 -38.63 4.86
C SER A 192 -34.80 -38.06 5.06
N GLU A 193 -35.85 -38.89 4.94
CA GLU A 193 -37.26 -38.49 5.10
C GLU A 193 -37.57 -37.88 6.49
N PHE A 194 -36.75 -38.16 7.51
CA PHE A 194 -36.84 -37.52 8.82
C PHE A 194 -36.70 -35.99 8.77
N LEU A 195 -36.15 -35.43 7.69
CA LEU A 195 -36.05 -33.98 7.50
C LEU A 195 -37.38 -33.34 7.12
N LEU A 196 -38.33 -34.05 6.49
CA LEU A 196 -39.56 -33.48 5.94
C LEU A 196 -40.35 -32.63 6.97
N PRO A 197 -40.59 -33.10 8.21
CA PRO A 197 -41.30 -32.29 9.21
C PRO A 197 -40.53 -31.02 9.60
N VAL A 198 -39.20 -31.08 9.66
CA VAL A 198 -38.34 -29.96 10.02
C VAL A 198 -38.24 -28.93 8.89
N LEU A 199 -38.12 -29.40 7.63
CA LEU A 199 -38.17 -28.55 6.43
C LEU A 199 -39.48 -27.76 6.38
N SER A 200 -40.60 -28.43 6.69
CA SER A 200 -41.91 -27.79 6.79
C SER A 200 -41.93 -26.70 7.87
N LEU A 201 -41.34 -26.98 9.05
CA LEU A 201 -41.28 -26.02 10.16
C LEU A 201 -40.46 -24.77 9.80
N ALA A 202 -39.29 -24.95 9.18
CA ALA A 202 -38.36 -23.89 8.83
C ALA A 202 -38.89 -22.93 7.75
N LYS A 203 -39.83 -23.37 6.90
CA LYS A 203 -40.41 -22.59 5.79
C LYS A 203 -41.01 -21.23 6.21
N LYS A 204 -41.39 -21.08 7.49
CA LYS A 204 -41.99 -19.84 8.03
C LYS A 204 -41.03 -18.99 8.88
N GLU A 205 -39.75 -19.36 8.98
CA GLU A 205 -38.76 -18.54 9.68
C GLU A 205 -38.50 -17.22 8.92
N ARG A 206 -38.33 -16.13 9.66
CA ARG A 206 -38.12 -14.78 9.12
C ARG A 206 -36.95 -14.05 9.75
N ASP A 207 -36.45 -14.54 10.88
CA ASP A 207 -35.33 -13.92 11.57
C ASP A 207 -34.00 -14.19 10.82
N PRO A 208 -33.20 -13.15 10.49
CA PRO A 208 -31.95 -13.31 9.75
C PRO A 208 -30.93 -14.25 10.41
N THR A 209 -30.80 -14.21 11.74
CA THR A 209 -29.84 -15.04 12.49
C THR A 209 -30.25 -16.50 12.44
N ASN A 210 -31.55 -16.77 12.61
CA ASN A 210 -32.09 -18.12 12.50
C ASN A 210 -31.97 -18.68 11.08
N LEU A 211 -32.26 -17.87 10.05
CA LEU A 211 -32.13 -18.28 8.66
C LEU A 211 -30.68 -18.60 8.29
N LEU A 212 -29.71 -17.82 8.78
CA LEU A 212 -28.30 -18.08 8.52
C LEU A 212 -27.87 -19.44 9.08
N ASP A 213 -28.14 -19.72 10.36
CA ASP A 213 -27.77 -20.99 10.99
C ASP A 213 -28.48 -22.17 10.32
N TRP A 214 -29.76 -21.99 9.96
CA TRP A 214 -30.54 -23.00 9.27
C TRP A 214 -30.01 -23.30 7.85
N PHE A 215 -29.75 -22.29 7.02
CA PHE A 215 -29.25 -22.50 5.66
C PHE A 215 -27.86 -23.14 5.65
N GLN A 216 -26.96 -22.74 6.57
CA GLN A 216 -25.65 -23.39 6.71
C GLN A 216 -25.78 -24.86 7.08
N LEU A 217 -26.66 -25.19 8.04
CA LEU A 217 -26.94 -26.56 8.42
C LEU A 217 -27.55 -27.35 7.24
N LEU A 218 -28.57 -26.80 6.60
CA LEU A 218 -29.28 -27.46 5.50
C LEU A 218 -28.33 -27.75 4.32
N GLY A 219 -27.53 -26.77 3.89
CA GLY A 219 -26.53 -26.98 2.85
C GLY A 219 -25.54 -28.09 3.19
N THR A 220 -25.09 -28.15 4.44
CA THR A 220 -24.18 -29.21 4.94
C THR A 220 -24.85 -30.59 4.90
N VAL A 221 -26.10 -30.68 5.36
CA VAL A 221 -26.87 -31.92 5.45
C VAL A 221 -27.20 -32.46 4.05
N LEU A 222 -27.66 -31.61 3.14
CA LEU A 222 -27.96 -31.99 1.75
C LEU A 222 -26.71 -32.49 1.02
N LYS A 223 -25.56 -31.86 1.26
CA LYS A 223 -24.28 -32.25 0.64
C LYS A 223 -23.76 -33.59 1.18
N SER A 224 -23.84 -33.80 2.49
CA SER A 224 -23.25 -34.96 3.18
C SER A 224 -24.11 -36.23 3.14
N ASN A 225 -25.44 -36.10 2.97
CA ASN A 225 -26.35 -37.23 3.06
C ASN A 225 -26.83 -37.74 1.70
N GLN A 226 -27.30 -39.00 1.68
CA GLN A 226 -28.19 -39.48 0.63
C GLN A 226 -29.59 -38.92 0.89
N ILE A 227 -30.22 -38.37 -0.15
CA ILE A 227 -31.54 -37.75 -0.08
C ILE A 227 -32.42 -38.32 -1.19
N SER A 228 -33.70 -38.54 -0.88
CA SER A 228 -34.70 -38.93 -1.88
C SER A 228 -35.17 -37.73 -2.71
N PRO A 229 -35.76 -37.95 -3.91
CA PRO A 229 -36.32 -36.88 -4.72
C PRO A 229 -37.39 -36.05 -3.99
N GLU A 230 -38.17 -36.68 -3.13
CA GLU A 230 -39.18 -36.01 -2.29
C GLU A 230 -38.51 -35.03 -1.31
N VAL A 231 -37.46 -35.47 -0.60
CA VAL A 231 -36.71 -34.61 0.31
C VAL A 231 -35.98 -33.49 -0.43
N ALA A 232 -35.45 -33.74 -1.62
CA ALA A 232 -34.81 -32.72 -2.45
C ALA A 232 -35.80 -31.62 -2.87
N LEU A 233 -37.00 -32.00 -3.31
CA LEU A 233 -38.07 -31.06 -3.64
C LEU A 233 -38.52 -30.27 -2.40
N ALA A 234 -38.80 -30.96 -1.29
CA ALA A 234 -39.21 -30.30 -0.04
C ALA A 234 -38.14 -29.34 0.48
N ALA A 235 -36.85 -29.70 0.36
CA ALA A 235 -35.74 -28.84 0.72
C ALA A 235 -35.71 -27.61 -0.19
N PHE A 236 -35.78 -27.79 -1.50
CA PHE A 236 -35.85 -26.69 -2.47
C PHE A 236 -37.01 -25.73 -2.17
N GLU A 237 -38.21 -26.24 -1.91
CA GLU A 237 -39.38 -25.42 -1.54
C GLU A 237 -39.25 -24.73 -0.18
N SER A 238 -38.37 -25.21 0.69
CA SER A 238 -38.13 -24.61 2.00
C SER A 238 -37.23 -23.37 1.92
N PHE A 239 -36.25 -23.34 1.01
CA PHE A 239 -35.29 -22.24 0.92
C PHE A 239 -35.46 -21.35 -0.33
N SER A 240 -35.95 -21.87 -1.45
CA SER A 240 -36.07 -21.09 -2.70
C SER A 240 -36.99 -19.86 -2.62
N PRO A 241 -38.05 -19.81 -1.78
CA PRO A 241 -38.88 -18.60 -1.65
C PRO A 241 -38.12 -17.39 -1.11
N PHE A 242 -36.98 -17.59 -0.46
CA PHE A 242 -36.12 -16.51 0.03
C PHE A 242 -35.26 -15.89 -1.08
N PHE A 243 -35.25 -16.44 -2.30
CA PHE A 243 -34.33 -16.05 -3.36
C PHE A 243 -34.96 -15.13 -4.43
N PRO A 244 -34.35 -13.98 -4.78
CA PRO A 244 -33.14 -13.40 -4.18
C PRO A 244 -33.45 -12.75 -2.82
N ILE A 245 -32.54 -12.93 -1.84
CA ILE A 245 -32.75 -12.41 -0.48
C ILE A 245 -32.26 -10.97 -0.37
N SER A 246 -33.02 -10.12 0.31
CA SER A 246 -32.64 -8.73 0.63
C SER A 246 -33.10 -8.35 2.02
N ILE A 247 -32.22 -7.70 2.79
CA ILE A 247 -32.55 -7.22 4.14
C ILE A 247 -33.04 -5.77 4.03
N ARG A 248 -34.29 -5.51 4.45
CA ARG A 248 -34.77 -4.13 4.59
C ARG A 248 -33.99 -3.44 5.73
N ARG A 249 -33.17 -2.44 5.39
CA ARG A 249 -32.43 -1.64 6.38
C ARG A 249 -33.41 -0.76 7.17
N SER A 250 -33.85 -1.22 8.34
CA SER A 250 -34.58 -0.39 9.31
C SER A 250 -33.71 -0.08 10.52
N THR A 251 -33.33 1.20 10.65
CA THR A 251 -32.95 1.97 11.85
C THR A 251 -31.75 1.57 12.75
N ALA A 252 -30.91 2.60 13.01
CA ALA A 252 -30.04 2.89 14.16
C ALA A 252 -28.89 1.94 14.59
N THR A 253 -28.93 0.65 14.28
CA THR A 253 -27.87 -0.30 14.68
C THR A 253 -27.41 -1.15 13.48
N ALA A 254 -26.11 -1.39 13.37
CA ALA A 254 -25.58 -2.32 12.38
C ALA A 254 -26.18 -3.72 12.60
N PRO A 255 -26.64 -4.42 11.55
CA PRO A 255 -27.23 -5.74 11.71
C PRO A 255 -26.17 -6.76 12.14
N GLU A 256 -26.55 -7.69 13.01
CA GLU A 256 -25.69 -8.80 13.49
C GLU A 256 -25.32 -9.77 12.36
N VAL A 257 -26.18 -9.91 11.35
CA VAL A 257 -25.98 -10.72 10.13
C VAL A 257 -26.09 -9.83 8.89
N THR A 258 -25.14 -9.99 7.97
CA THR A 258 -25.10 -9.25 6.71
C THR A 258 -25.94 -9.91 5.61
N GLU A 259 -26.39 -9.12 4.65
CA GLU A 259 -27.13 -9.63 3.47
C GLU A 259 -26.27 -10.62 2.65
N ASP A 260 -24.96 -10.37 2.56
CA ASP A 260 -24.04 -11.23 1.80
C ASP A 260 -23.82 -12.60 2.47
N GLU A 261 -23.78 -12.67 3.81
CA GLU A 261 -23.72 -13.94 4.54
C GLU A 261 -24.94 -14.82 4.27
N LEU A 262 -26.13 -14.22 4.24
CA LEU A 262 -27.37 -14.95 3.90
C LEU A 262 -27.38 -15.41 2.45
N LYS A 263 -26.95 -14.57 1.51
CA LYS A 263 -26.82 -14.95 0.10
C LYS A 263 -25.87 -16.14 -0.08
N GLU A 264 -24.73 -16.14 0.61
CA GLU A 264 -23.76 -17.23 0.55
C GLU A 264 -24.32 -18.54 1.11
N ALA A 265 -24.97 -18.48 2.27
CA ALA A 265 -25.59 -19.66 2.89
C ALA A 265 -26.73 -20.23 2.04
N LEU A 266 -27.57 -19.35 1.47
CA LEU A 266 -28.66 -19.74 0.58
C LEU A 266 -28.13 -20.34 -0.73
N ARG A 267 -27.09 -19.73 -1.33
CA ARG A 267 -26.40 -20.26 -2.50
C ARG A 267 -25.82 -21.65 -2.25
N SER A 268 -25.26 -21.86 -1.06
CA SER A 268 -24.74 -23.16 -0.65
C SER A 268 -25.83 -24.23 -0.59
N CYS A 269 -27.07 -23.86 -0.25
CA CYS A 269 -28.22 -24.77 -0.32
C CYS A 269 -28.56 -25.16 -1.76
N PHE A 270 -28.64 -24.20 -2.69
CA PHE A 270 -28.87 -24.49 -4.11
C PHE A 270 -27.79 -25.42 -4.67
N ALA A 271 -26.51 -25.16 -4.38
CA ALA A 271 -25.39 -25.93 -4.92
C ALA A 271 -25.11 -27.27 -4.20
N ALA A 272 -25.87 -27.62 -3.15
CA ALA A 272 -25.51 -28.71 -2.24
C ALA A 272 -25.56 -30.11 -2.86
N LYS A 273 -26.51 -30.38 -3.77
CA LYS A 273 -26.73 -31.73 -4.34
C LYS A 273 -27.23 -31.67 -5.77
N GLY A 274 -26.65 -32.49 -6.66
CA GLY A 274 -27.05 -32.58 -8.07
C GLY A 274 -28.54 -32.88 -8.30
N LEU A 275 -29.18 -33.63 -7.40
CA LEU A 275 -30.61 -33.93 -7.48
C LEU A 275 -31.51 -32.67 -7.46
N LEU A 276 -31.01 -31.54 -6.96
CA LEU A 276 -31.71 -30.26 -6.98
C LEU A 276 -31.74 -29.59 -8.37
N ALA A 277 -30.92 -30.05 -9.33
CA ALA A 277 -30.75 -29.42 -10.63
C ALA A 277 -32.06 -29.23 -11.40
N GLN A 278 -32.95 -30.24 -11.32
CA GLN A 278 -34.24 -30.23 -12.00
C GLN A 278 -35.21 -29.13 -11.54
N HIS A 279 -35.01 -28.61 -10.34
CA HIS A 279 -35.78 -27.49 -9.79
C HIS A 279 -34.97 -26.19 -9.85
N THR A 280 -33.66 -26.28 -9.59
CA THR A 280 -32.76 -25.12 -9.46
C THR A 280 -32.51 -24.41 -10.78
N PHE A 281 -32.10 -25.11 -11.85
CA PHE A 281 -31.79 -24.43 -13.10
C PHE A 281 -33.02 -23.79 -13.74
N PRO A 282 -34.18 -24.47 -13.85
CA PRO A 282 -35.38 -23.82 -14.35
C PRO A 282 -35.74 -22.55 -13.56
N PHE A 283 -35.73 -22.62 -12.23
CA PHE A 283 -36.04 -21.47 -11.37
C PHE A 283 -35.08 -20.29 -11.53
N LEU A 284 -33.77 -20.56 -11.59
CA LEU A 284 -32.76 -19.50 -11.71
C LEU A 284 -32.79 -18.86 -13.11
N LEU A 285 -32.97 -19.67 -14.17
CA LEU A 285 -33.03 -19.18 -15.54
C LEU A 285 -34.33 -18.42 -15.82
N GLU A 286 -35.49 -18.91 -15.36
CA GLU A 286 -36.77 -18.19 -15.45
C GLU A 286 -36.70 -16.83 -14.75
N LYS A 287 -36.16 -16.80 -13.52
CA LYS A 287 -35.94 -15.52 -12.82
C LYS A 287 -35.03 -14.57 -13.59
N LEU A 288 -33.98 -15.09 -14.24
CA LEU A 288 -33.06 -14.28 -15.03
C LEU A 288 -33.72 -13.71 -16.30
N ASP A 289 -34.52 -14.54 -16.98
CA ASP A 289 -35.16 -14.25 -18.27
C ASP A 289 -36.43 -13.38 -18.12
N ASP A 290 -37.00 -13.25 -16.92
CA ASP A 290 -38.24 -12.51 -16.61
C ASP A 290 -38.20 -10.97 -16.88
N GLY A 291 -37.13 -10.43 -17.46
CA GLY A 291 -37.11 -9.22 -18.30
C GLY A 291 -37.53 -7.85 -17.73
N GLY A 292 -38.13 -7.76 -16.54
CA GLY A 292 -38.87 -6.55 -16.13
C GLY A 292 -38.70 -6.04 -14.70
N SER A 293 -37.93 -6.69 -13.81
CA SER A 293 -37.88 -6.24 -12.40
C SER A 293 -36.63 -6.66 -11.58
N LEU A 294 -35.57 -7.15 -12.21
CA LEU A 294 -34.36 -7.55 -11.48
C LEU A 294 -33.43 -6.37 -11.25
N THR A 295 -33.05 -6.15 -9.99
CA THR A 295 -31.92 -5.26 -9.69
C THR A 295 -30.60 -5.89 -10.15
N ALA A 296 -29.59 -5.08 -10.45
CA ALA A 296 -28.26 -5.57 -10.81
C ALA A 296 -27.67 -6.51 -9.74
N SER A 297 -27.93 -6.22 -8.45
CA SER A 297 -27.52 -7.10 -7.34
C SER A 297 -28.22 -8.46 -7.37
N ALA A 298 -29.54 -8.49 -7.63
CA ALA A 298 -30.29 -9.74 -7.71
C ALA A 298 -29.82 -10.58 -8.91
N LYS A 299 -29.57 -9.92 -10.04
CA LYS A 299 -29.02 -10.55 -11.25
C LYS A 299 -27.66 -11.18 -10.99
N LEU A 300 -26.75 -10.45 -10.34
CA LEU A 300 -25.44 -10.96 -9.97
C LEU A 300 -25.53 -12.17 -9.02
N ASP A 301 -26.47 -12.15 -8.09
CA ASP A 301 -26.68 -13.27 -7.16
C ASP A 301 -27.21 -14.52 -7.87
N ILE A 302 -28.13 -14.36 -8.84
CA ILE A 302 -28.56 -15.45 -9.73
C ILE A 302 -27.36 -16.06 -10.45
N LEU A 303 -26.53 -15.23 -11.11
CA LEU A 303 -25.37 -15.70 -11.86
C LEU A 303 -24.35 -16.44 -10.97
N ARG A 304 -24.03 -15.89 -9.79
CA ARG A 304 -23.15 -16.55 -8.81
C ARG A 304 -23.71 -17.89 -8.36
N THR A 305 -25.03 -18.00 -8.20
CA THR A 305 -25.71 -19.23 -7.83
C THR A 305 -25.70 -20.25 -8.96
N ILE A 306 -25.91 -19.83 -10.21
CA ILE A 306 -25.72 -20.69 -11.39
C ILE A 306 -24.28 -21.20 -11.44
N ARG A 307 -23.27 -20.35 -11.25
CA ARG A 307 -21.86 -20.78 -11.22
C ARG A 307 -21.60 -21.82 -10.13
N ALA A 308 -22.09 -21.58 -8.91
CA ALA A 308 -21.92 -22.52 -7.80
C ALA A 308 -22.55 -23.90 -8.11
N CYS A 309 -23.74 -23.94 -8.71
CA CYS A 309 -24.38 -25.16 -9.17
C CYS A 309 -23.58 -25.85 -10.28
N VAL A 310 -23.16 -25.08 -11.30
CA VAL A 310 -22.30 -25.56 -12.40
C VAL A 310 -21.01 -26.18 -11.90
N VAL A 311 -20.43 -25.66 -10.81
CA VAL A 311 -19.16 -26.16 -10.22
C VAL A 311 -19.36 -27.33 -9.25
N SER A 312 -20.56 -27.50 -8.68
CA SER A 312 -20.77 -28.46 -7.57
C SER A 312 -21.58 -29.71 -7.94
N TYR A 313 -22.42 -29.66 -8.98
CA TYR A 313 -23.30 -30.79 -9.30
C TYR A 313 -22.56 -31.98 -9.89
N GLU A 314 -22.84 -33.16 -9.35
CA GLU A 314 -22.28 -34.46 -9.74
C GLU A 314 -23.35 -35.55 -9.60
N PRO A 315 -23.39 -36.57 -10.48
CA PRO A 315 -22.59 -36.73 -11.71
C PRO A 315 -22.94 -35.69 -12.80
N VAL A 316 -21.93 -35.16 -13.49
CA VAL A 316 -22.07 -34.12 -14.56
C VAL A 316 -23.09 -34.52 -15.63
N ASP A 317 -23.02 -35.74 -16.17
CA ASP A 317 -23.90 -36.22 -17.25
C ASP A 317 -25.39 -36.19 -16.88
N THR A 318 -25.70 -36.45 -15.61
CA THR A 318 -27.09 -36.58 -15.15
C THR A 318 -27.66 -35.22 -14.76
N TYR A 319 -26.88 -34.38 -14.08
CA TYR A 319 -27.42 -33.18 -13.41
C TYR A 319 -26.96 -31.85 -14.02
N LEU A 320 -25.93 -31.84 -14.87
CA LEU A 320 -25.46 -30.62 -15.54
C LEU A 320 -25.73 -30.64 -17.04
N VAL A 321 -25.32 -31.70 -17.75
CA VAL A 321 -25.43 -31.82 -19.21
C VAL A 321 -26.83 -31.46 -19.76
N PRO A 322 -27.95 -31.91 -19.18
CA PRO A 322 -29.30 -31.58 -19.68
C PRO A 322 -29.63 -30.08 -19.68
N TYR A 323 -28.89 -29.27 -18.93
CA TYR A 323 -29.13 -27.84 -18.77
C TYR A 323 -28.12 -26.97 -19.50
N VAL A 324 -27.00 -27.51 -20.02
CA VAL A 324 -25.92 -26.73 -20.66
C VAL A 324 -26.45 -25.84 -21.79
N THR A 325 -27.25 -26.40 -22.70
CA THR A 325 -27.82 -25.65 -23.84
C THR A 325 -28.78 -24.55 -23.37
N LYS A 326 -29.53 -24.78 -22.30
CA LYS A 326 -30.43 -23.77 -21.71
C LYS A 326 -29.65 -22.65 -21.04
N ILE A 327 -28.63 -23.00 -20.25
CA ILE A 327 -27.71 -22.05 -19.61
C ILE A 327 -27.04 -21.18 -20.68
N TRP A 328 -26.51 -21.78 -21.75
CA TRP A 328 -25.92 -21.03 -22.87
C TRP A 328 -26.92 -20.06 -23.51
N SER A 329 -28.14 -20.53 -23.78
CA SER A 329 -29.17 -19.75 -24.47
C SER A 329 -29.62 -18.52 -23.68
N SER A 330 -29.80 -18.65 -22.36
CA SER A 330 -30.14 -17.52 -21.49
C SER A 330 -28.94 -16.59 -21.26
N LEU A 331 -27.73 -17.13 -21.09
CA LEU A 331 -26.57 -16.32 -20.67
C LEU A 331 -25.80 -15.63 -21.79
N LYS A 332 -25.85 -16.08 -23.05
CA LYS A 332 -25.03 -15.45 -24.10
C LYS A 332 -25.35 -13.97 -24.31
N TYR A 333 -26.61 -13.58 -24.13
CA TYR A 333 -27.05 -12.19 -24.25
C TYR A 333 -26.62 -11.31 -23.08
N GLU A 334 -26.29 -11.91 -21.93
CA GLU A 334 -25.74 -11.21 -20.77
C GLU A 334 -24.35 -10.66 -21.01
N VAL A 335 -23.59 -11.26 -21.92
CA VAL A 335 -22.31 -10.72 -22.36
C VAL A 335 -22.49 -9.88 -23.62
N ARG A 336 -23.26 -10.38 -24.61
CA ARG A 336 -23.46 -9.70 -25.89
C ARG A 336 -24.07 -8.30 -25.74
N ASN A 337 -25.06 -8.16 -24.86
CA ASN A 337 -25.81 -6.92 -24.63
C ASN A 337 -25.62 -6.37 -23.20
N GLY A 338 -24.65 -6.91 -22.44
CA GLY A 338 -24.49 -6.59 -21.02
C GLY A 338 -23.96 -5.18 -20.78
N GLU A 339 -24.64 -4.41 -19.93
CA GLU A 339 -24.22 -3.07 -19.52
C GLU A 339 -23.56 -3.03 -18.13
N VAL A 340 -23.81 -4.04 -17.29
CA VAL A 340 -23.29 -4.11 -15.91
C VAL A 340 -22.02 -4.99 -15.86
N PRO A 341 -20.81 -4.41 -15.67
CA PRO A 341 -19.54 -5.14 -15.79
C PRO A 341 -19.43 -6.34 -14.85
N GLU A 342 -19.97 -6.26 -13.63
CA GLU A 342 -19.94 -7.35 -12.65
C GLU A 342 -20.73 -8.56 -13.12
N THR A 343 -21.88 -8.33 -13.77
CA THR A 343 -22.71 -9.41 -14.33
C THR A 343 -22.05 -10.04 -15.53
N VAL A 344 -21.46 -9.24 -16.44
CA VAL A 344 -20.70 -9.73 -17.59
C VAL A 344 -19.54 -10.61 -17.11
N LYS A 345 -18.76 -10.16 -16.13
CA LYS A 345 -17.63 -10.90 -15.57
C LYS A 345 -18.06 -12.23 -14.94
N GLU A 346 -19.16 -12.23 -14.19
CA GLU A 346 -19.67 -13.46 -13.57
C GLU A 346 -20.18 -14.44 -14.63
N THR A 347 -20.86 -13.96 -15.68
CA THR A 347 -21.28 -14.79 -16.82
C THR A 347 -20.10 -15.39 -17.57
N LEU A 348 -19.05 -14.61 -17.83
CA LEU A 348 -17.80 -15.11 -18.42
C LEU A 348 -17.16 -16.20 -17.54
N SER A 349 -17.24 -16.06 -16.21
CA SER A 349 -16.74 -17.09 -15.27
C SER A 349 -17.55 -18.40 -15.36
N ILE A 350 -18.85 -18.33 -15.65
CA ILE A 350 -19.69 -19.51 -15.94
C ILE A 350 -19.24 -20.14 -17.26
N PHE A 351 -19.00 -19.34 -18.30
CA PHE A 351 -18.49 -19.83 -19.59
C PHE A 351 -17.07 -20.39 -19.54
N GLU A 352 -16.25 -20.03 -18.54
CA GLU A 352 -14.99 -20.72 -18.26
C GLU A 352 -15.22 -22.03 -17.48
N SER A 353 -16.18 -22.06 -16.56
CA SER A 353 -16.46 -23.21 -15.69
C SER A 353 -17.18 -24.36 -16.41
N LEU A 354 -18.09 -24.06 -17.33
CA LEU A 354 -18.83 -25.07 -18.11
C LEU A 354 -17.90 -26.02 -18.88
N PRO A 355 -17.05 -25.56 -19.82
CA PRO A 355 -16.18 -26.45 -20.59
C PRO A 355 -15.17 -27.16 -19.70
N ARG A 356 -14.76 -26.57 -18.56
CA ARG A 356 -13.92 -27.24 -17.56
C ARG A 356 -14.63 -28.44 -16.93
N ARG A 357 -15.92 -28.32 -16.60
CA ARG A 357 -16.72 -29.40 -16.00
C ARG A 357 -17.11 -30.46 -17.03
N LEU A 358 -17.38 -30.06 -18.27
CA LEU A 358 -17.72 -30.96 -19.39
C LEU A 358 -16.52 -31.70 -19.99
N ALA A 359 -15.29 -31.29 -19.69
CA ALA A 359 -14.11 -32.01 -20.14
C ALA A 359 -13.85 -33.32 -19.36
N GLY A 360 -14.65 -33.63 -18.33
CA GLY A 360 -14.59 -34.86 -17.55
C GLY A 360 -13.30 -35.06 -16.72
N GLN A 361 -13.28 -36.13 -15.91
CA GLN A 361 -12.07 -36.70 -15.26
C GLN A 361 -11.58 -37.98 -15.97
N SER A 362 -12.19 -38.34 -17.12
CA SER A 362 -11.96 -39.57 -17.87
C SER A 362 -11.48 -39.30 -19.31
N ASP A 363 -10.75 -40.27 -19.89
CA ASP A 363 -9.94 -40.12 -21.12
C ASP A 363 -10.73 -40.10 -22.45
N THR A 364 -12.06 -39.92 -22.43
CA THR A 364 -12.87 -39.84 -23.66
C THR A 364 -13.47 -38.46 -23.87
N PRO A 365 -13.36 -37.85 -25.07
CA PRO A 365 -14.00 -36.56 -25.34
C PRO A 365 -15.53 -36.72 -25.26
N GLU A 366 -16.11 -36.12 -24.23
CA GLU A 366 -17.54 -36.18 -24.00
C GLU A 366 -18.29 -35.43 -25.12
N PRO A 367 -19.31 -36.03 -25.74
CA PRO A 367 -20.08 -35.41 -26.82
C PRO A 367 -20.69 -34.06 -26.40
N ALA A 368 -21.01 -33.91 -25.12
CA ALA A 368 -21.54 -32.67 -24.55
C ALA A 368 -20.56 -31.49 -24.65
N LEU A 369 -19.25 -31.71 -24.43
CA LEU A 369 -18.24 -30.67 -24.59
C LEU A 369 -18.13 -30.25 -26.07
N ALA A 370 -18.07 -31.23 -26.98
CA ALA A 370 -17.95 -30.95 -28.41
C ALA A 370 -19.16 -30.16 -28.94
N GLU A 371 -20.37 -30.53 -28.52
CA GLU A 371 -21.60 -29.80 -28.85
C GLU A 371 -21.58 -28.37 -28.30
N PHE A 372 -21.21 -28.19 -27.03
CA PHE A 372 -21.10 -26.86 -26.42
C PHE A 372 -20.10 -25.97 -27.17
N LEU A 373 -18.88 -26.46 -27.43
CA LEU A 373 -17.83 -25.71 -28.13
C LEU A 373 -18.25 -25.34 -29.56
N SER A 374 -18.92 -26.26 -30.26
CA SER A 374 -19.45 -26.04 -31.61
C SER A 374 -20.54 -24.96 -31.61
N GLN A 375 -21.48 -25.04 -30.66
CA GLN A 375 -22.56 -24.07 -30.53
C GLN A 375 -22.04 -22.67 -30.17
N THR A 376 -21.10 -22.57 -29.22
CA THR A 376 -20.44 -21.30 -28.87
C THR A 376 -19.75 -20.69 -30.08
N TRP A 377 -18.96 -21.46 -30.83
CA TRP A 377 -18.27 -20.95 -32.02
C TRP A 377 -19.26 -20.44 -33.07
N LYS A 378 -20.30 -21.23 -33.37
CA LYS A 378 -21.33 -20.89 -34.35
C LYS A 378 -22.04 -19.57 -34.01
N ASP A 379 -22.38 -19.36 -32.74
CA ASP A 379 -23.08 -18.17 -32.30
C ASP A 379 -22.17 -16.92 -32.23
N CYS A 380 -20.86 -17.09 -32.06
CA CYS A 380 -19.92 -15.98 -31.92
C CYS A 380 -19.18 -15.58 -33.21
N VAL A 381 -19.12 -16.45 -34.23
CA VAL A 381 -18.27 -16.19 -35.42
C VAL A 381 -18.74 -14.99 -36.24
N GLU A 382 -20.05 -14.82 -36.44
CA GLU A 382 -20.60 -13.66 -37.15
C GLU A 382 -20.39 -12.36 -36.36
N ASP A 383 -20.43 -12.45 -35.04
CA ASP A 383 -20.21 -11.33 -34.14
C ASP A 383 -18.76 -10.86 -34.11
N LEU A 384 -17.80 -11.76 -34.35
CA LEU A 384 -16.40 -11.38 -34.52
C LEU A 384 -16.22 -10.45 -35.72
N GLU A 385 -16.99 -10.63 -36.80
CA GLU A 385 -16.90 -9.79 -38.00
C GLU A 385 -17.60 -8.42 -37.81
N ASN A 386 -18.48 -8.31 -36.81
CA ASN A 386 -19.25 -7.11 -36.51
C ASN A 386 -18.57 -6.22 -35.45
N PRO A 387 -18.07 -5.02 -35.81
CA PRO A 387 -17.33 -4.14 -34.89
C PRO A 387 -18.03 -3.83 -33.56
N THR A 388 -19.36 -3.85 -33.54
CA THR A 388 -20.18 -3.57 -32.35
C THR A 388 -20.10 -4.70 -31.32
N TYR A 389 -19.91 -5.95 -31.77
CA TYR A 389 -19.99 -7.15 -30.93
C TYR A 389 -18.67 -7.94 -30.85
N THR A 390 -17.64 -7.55 -31.61
CA THR A 390 -16.34 -8.25 -31.65
C THR A 390 -15.74 -8.44 -30.25
N GLU A 391 -15.82 -7.42 -29.38
CA GLU A 391 -15.24 -7.47 -28.03
C GLU A 391 -15.98 -8.48 -27.13
N GLN A 392 -17.31 -8.47 -27.17
CA GLN A 392 -18.17 -9.35 -26.40
C GLN A 392 -18.01 -10.80 -26.85
N ALA A 393 -18.10 -11.05 -28.15
CA ALA A 393 -17.88 -12.38 -28.75
C ALA A 393 -16.47 -12.90 -28.46
N GLY A 394 -15.46 -12.03 -28.59
CA GLY A 394 -14.09 -12.35 -28.23
C GLY A 394 -13.94 -12.75 -26.76
N SER A 395 -14.55 -12.00 -25.84
CA SER A 395 -14.49 -12.28 -24.40
C SER A 395 -15.12 -13.63 -24.04
N ILE A 396 -16.23 -13.99 -24.67
CA ILE A 396 -16.85 -15.32 -24.52
C ILE A 396 -15.88 -16.41 -24.97
N LEU A 397 -15.34 -16.30 -26.19
CA LEU A 397 -14.44 -17.30 -26.76
C LEU A 397 -13.16 -17.47 -25.93
N ILE A 398 -12.60 -16.38 -25.41
CA ILE A 398 -11.44 -16.42 -24.51
C ILE A 398 -11.76 -17.11 -23.19
N SER A 399 -12.95 -16.86 -22.62
CA SER A 399 -13.36 -17.49 -21.37
C SER A 399 -13.59 -18.99 -21.55
N VAL A 400 -14.23 -19.38 -22.65
CA VAL A 400 -14.41 -20.79 -23.03
C VAL A 400 -13.06 -21.48 -23.25
N ALA A 401 -12.13 -20.83 -23.96
CA ALA A 401 -10.77 -21.33 -24.14
C ALA A 401 -10.00 -21.45 -22.80
N GLY A 402 -10.25 -20.55 -21.84
CA GLY A 402 -9.69 -20.60 -20.49
C GLY A 402 -10.19 -21.76 -19.62
N GLY A 403 -11.22 -22.48 -20.07
CA GLY A 403 -11.77 -23.64 -19.37
C GLY A 403 -10.75 -24.78 -19.19
N GLY A 404 -9.82 -24.95 -20.15
CA GLY A 404 -8.76 -25.96 -20.10
C GLY A 404 -8.03 -26.12 -21.44
N VAL A 405 -7.09 -27.08 -21.51
CA VAL A 405 -6.27 -27.34 -22.71
C VAL A 405 -7.14 -27.75 -23.90
N VAL A 406 -8.10 -28.67 -23.72
CA VAL A 406 -8.96 -29.16 -24.81
C VAL A 406 -9.85 -28.05 -25.40
N PRO A 407 -10.60 -27.26 -24.61
CA PRO A 407 -11.31 -26.08 -25.12
C PRO A 407 -10.40 -25.07 -25.84
N PHE A 408 -9.20 -24.82 -25.30
CA PHE A 408 -8.24 -23.91 -25.93
C PHE A 408 -7.82 -24.39 -27.33
N CYS A 409 -7.47 -25.67 -27.44
CA CYS A 409 -7.08 -26.30 -28.71
C CYS A 409 -8.19 -26.28 -29.75
N TYR A 410 -9.46 -26.31 -29.31
CA TYR A 410 -10.60 -26.15 -30.20
C TYR A 410 -10.78 -24.70 -30.68
N VAL A 411 -10.71 -23.73 -29.78
CA VAL A 411 -11.00 -22.32 -30.08
C VAL A 411 -9.84 -21.63 -30.81
N SER A 412 -8.59 -21.89 -30.41
CA SER A 412 -7.42 -21.10 -30.82
C SER A 412 -7.18 -21.10 -32.34
N PRO A 413 -7.11 -22.25 -33.05
CA PRO A 413 -6.84 -22.25 -34.49
C PRO A 413 -7.92 -21.51 -35.29
N ARG A 414 -9.19 -21.69 -34.92
CA ARG A 414 -10.33 -21.04 -35.57
C ARG A 414 -10.33 -19.53 -35.33
N LEU A 415 -10.03 -19.12 -34.10
CA LEU A 415 -9.96 -17.72 -33.72
C LEU A 415 -8.80 -16.99 -34.44
N LEU A 416 -7.64 -17.64 -34.55
CA LEU A 416 -6.49 -17.11 -35.29
C LEU A 416 -6.82 -16.92 -36.77
N GLU A 417 -7.47 -17.88 -37.41
CA GLU A 417 -7.88 -17.77 -38.80
C GLU A 417 -8.92 -16.65 -39.01
N ALA A 418 -9.93 -16.58 -38.14
CA ALA A 418 -10.95 -15.55 -38.18
C ALA A 418 -10.36 -14.15 -37.97
N ALA A 419 -9.45 -13.98 -37.01
CA ALA A 419 -8.77 -12.71 -36.77
C ALA A 419 -7.91 -12.31 -37.97
N ARG A 420 -7.16 -13.24 -38.57
CA ARG A 420 -6.37 -12.98 -39.78
C ARG A 420 -7.25 -12.51 -40.95
N ARG A 421 -8.39 -13.17 -41.18
CA ARG A 421 -9.34 -12.80 -42.22
C ARG A 421 -9.94 -11.41 -41.99
N ASN A 422 -10.38 -11.12 -40.76
CA ASN A 422 -11.02 -9.86 -40.42
C ASN A 422 -10.02 -8.68 -40.36
N ILE A 423 -8.77 -8.91 -39.96
CA ILE A 423 -7.70 -7.90 -40.03
C ILE A 423 -7.27 -7.61 -41.47
N ALA A 424 -7.32 -8.61 -42.37
CA ALA A 424 -7.04 -8.39 -43.78
C ALA A 424 -8.11 -7.49 -44.46
N GLN A 425 -9.36 -7.51 -43.97
CA GLN A 425 -10.45 -6.68 -44.46
C GLN A 425 -11.19 -5.99 -43.30
N PRO A 426 -10.55 -5.05 -42.61
CA PRO A 426 -11.09 -4.46 -41.40
C PRO A 426 -12.28 -3.56 -41.72
N LYS A 427 -13.37 -3.71 -40.97
CA LYS A 427 -14.57 -2.86 -41.10
C LYS A 427 -14.37 -1.47 -40.50
N SER A 428 -13.51 -1.34 -39.49
CA SER A 428 -13.14 -0.07 -38.86
C SER A 428 -11.81 -0.18 -38.09
N PRO A 429 -11.16 0.94 -37.73
CA PRO A 429 -9.98 0.91 -36.86
C PRO A 429 -10.28 0.31 -35.47
N ALA A 430 -11.46 0.60 -34.91
CA ALA A 430 -11.90 0.02 -33.64
C ALA A 430 -12.04 -1.51 -33.73
N HIS A 431 -12.56 -2.02 -34.85
CA HIS A 431 -12.63 -3.46 -35.11
C HIS A 431 -11.24 -4.10 -35.08
N THR A 432 -10.26 -3.51 -35.77
CA THR A 432 -8.87 -3.99 -35.78
C THR A 432 -8.27 -4.02 -34.38
N LYS A 433 -8.50 -2.97 -33.59
CA LYS A 433 -8.06 -2.89 -32.19
C LYS A 433 -8.68 -4.00 -31.34
N HIS A 434 -9.99 -4.25 -31.45
CA HIS A 434 -10.66 -5.30 -30.68
C HIS A 434 -10.15 -6.69 -31.06
N LEU A 435 -9.89 -6.95 -32.33
CA LEU A 435 -9.28 -8.21 -32.79
C LEU A 435 -7.86 -8.41 -32.23
N LEU A 436 -7.02 -7.36 -32.24
CA LEU A 436 -5.69 -7.44 -31.61
C LEU A 436 -5.79 -7.68 -30.09
N THR A 437 -6.72 -7.01 -29.42
CA THR A 437 -6.97 -7.19 -27.98
C THR A 437 -7.37 -8.63 -27.68
N LEU A 438 -8.24 -9.20 -28.52
CA LEU A 438 -8.67 -10.59 -28.46
C LEU A 438 -7.49 -11.57 -28.64
N LEU A 439 -6.62 -11.35 -29.63
CA LEU A 439 -5.40 -12.15 -29.82
C LEU A 439 -4.43 -12.04 -28.63
N ASN A 440 -4.24 -10.83 -28.10
CA ASN A 440 -3.43 -10.61 -26.90
C ASN A 440 -4.00 -11.37 -25.70
N ASN A 441 -5.33 -11.41 -25.56
CA ASN A 441 -5.99 -12.18 -24.50
C ASN A 441 -5.85 -13.69 -24.72
N LEU A 442 -5.86 -14.18 -25.96
CA LEU A 442 -5.58 -15.57 -26.28
C LEU A 442 -4.18 -15.98 -25.81
N PHE A 443 -3.17 -15.13 -26.06
CA PHE A 443 -1.79 -15.37 -25.61
C PHE A 443 -1.67 -15.39 -24.08
N ARG A 444 -2.40 -14.52 -23.37
CA ARG A 444 -2.45 -14.53 -21.90
C ARG A 444 -3.14 -15.79 -21.37
N THR A 445 -4.25 -16.20 -21.98
CA THR A 445 -4.95 -17.43 -21.61
C THR A 445 -4.03 -18.64 -21.78
N ARG A 446 -3.27 -18.71 -22.88
CA ARG A 446 -2.28 -19.78 -23.08
C ARG A 446 -1.20 -19.77 -22.00
N LEU A 447 -0.62 -18.62 -21.67
CA LEU A 447 0.37 -18.50 -20.60
C LEU A 447 -0.16 -18.99 -19.25
N HIS A 448 -1.42 -18.65 -18.92
CA HIS A 448 -2.08 -19.12 -17.70
C HIS A 448 -2.27 -20.64 -17.69
N LEU A 449 -2.67 -21.22 -18.83
CA LEU A 449 -2.80 -22.68 -18.96
C LEU A 449 -1.44 -23.38 -18.85
N VAL A 450 -0.39 -22.85 -19.48
CA VAL A 450 0.99 -23.36 -19.35
C VAL A 450 1.46 -23.32 -17.90
N SER A 451 1.23 -22.21 -17.18
CA SER A 451 1.59 -22.09 -15.76
C SER A 451 0.84 -23.10 -14.88
N LYS A 452 -0.44 -23.37 -15.16
CA LYS A 452 -1.20 -24.42 -14.46
C LYS A 452 -0.64 -25.83 -14.73
N LEU A 453 -0.18 -26.09 -15.96
CA LEU A 453 0.46 -27.36 -16.29
C LEU A 453 1.81 -27.51 -15.58
N GLU A 454 2.58 -26.42 -15.47
CA GLU A 454 3.85 -26.37 -14.72
C GLU A 454 3.64 -26.66 -13.23
N THR A 455 2.65 -26.02 -12.60
CA THR A 455 2.36 -26.27 -11.18
C THR A 455 1.83 -27.68 -10.94
N ALA A 456 0.98 -28.22 -11.82
CA ALA A 456 0.53 -29.60 -11.74
C ALA A 456 1.68 -30.60 -11.88
N ALA A 457 2.60 -30.37 -12.82
CA ALA A 457 3.80 -31.21 -12.99
C ALA A 457 4.73 -31.18 -11.76
N SER A 458 4.77 -30.07 -11.01
CA SER A 458 5.58 -29.96 -9.79
C SER A 458 4.94 -30.62 -8.54
N GLN A 459 3.63 -30.84 -8.54
CA GLN A 459 2.88 -31.37 -7.39
C GLN A 459 2.57 -32.88 -7.48
N ASP A 460 2.39 -33.42 -8.70
CA ASP A 460 2.07 -34.84 -8.91
C ASP A 460 3.33 -35.69 -9.19
N SER A 461 3.69 -36.57 -8.25
CA SER A 461 4.74 -37.58 -8.43
C SER A 461 4.29 -38.81 -9.24
N SER A 462 3.09 -38.79 -9.84
CA SER A 462 2.54 -39.90 -10.63
C SER A 462 2.48 -39.55 -12.13
N PRO A 463 3.20 -40.27 -13.00
CA PRO A 463 3.31 -39.95 -14.44
C PRO A 463 2.06 -40.26 -15.29
N ALA A 464 0.91 -40.60 -14.69
CA ALA A 464 -0.16 -41.31 -15.40
C ALA A 464 -1.31 -40.45 -15.96
N LYS A 465 -1.35 -39.12 -15.78
CA LYS A 465 -2.43 -38.26 -16.34
C LYS A 465 -1.96 -36.85 -16.75
N GLN A 466 -0.75 -36.69 -17.27
CA GLN A 466 -0.36 -35.40 -17.87
C GLN A 466 -0.94 -35.31 -19.29
N VAL A 467 -1.92 -34.41 -19.49
CA VAL A 467 -2.39 -34.04 -20.83
C VAL A 467 -1.25 -33.29 -21.52
N ILE A 468 -0.49 -33.99 -22.35
CA ILE A 468 0.53 -33.36 -23.21
C ILE A 468 -0.24 -32.64 -24.34
N PRO A 469 -0.17 -31.30 -24.44
CA PRO A 469 -0.89 -30.58 -25.48
C PRO A 469 -0.37 -30.92 -26.88
N GLY A 470 -1.27 -31.10 -27.85
CA GLY A 470 -0.90 -31.29 -29.26
C GLY A 470 -0.43 -30.00 -29.95
N PRO A 471 -0.04 -30.07 -31.24
CA PRO A 471 0.48 -28.93 -31.99
C PRO A 471 -0.51 -27.76 -32.10
N GLU A 472 -1.81 -28.03 -32.03
CA GLU A 472 -2.89 -27.03 -32.00
C GLU A 472 -2.88 -26.13 -30.76
N PHE A 473 -2.12 -26.48 -29.73
CA PHE A 473 -1.87 -25.64 -28.56
C PHE A 473 -0.78 -24.58 -28.82
N ASP A 474 0.05 -24.76 -29.85
CA ASP A 474 1.12 -23.83 -30.19
C ASP A 474 0.61 -22.68 -31.08
N ILE A 475 1.26 -21.52 -30.96
CA ILE A 475 0.91 -20.32 -31.74
C ILE A 475 1.83 -20.27 -32.97
N PRO A 476 1.28 -20.24 -34.21
CA PRO A 476 2.09 -20.14 -35.42
C PRO A 476 2.87 -18.83 -35.49
N VAL A 477 4.18 -18.90 -35.78
CA VAL A 477 5.06 -17.72 -35.90
C VAL A 477 4.61 -16.77 -37.01
N SER A 478 3.95 -17.28 -38.06
CA SER A 478 3.42 -16.45 -39.15
C SER A 478 2.46 -15.34 -38.67
N ILE A 479 1.72 -15.58 -37.58
CA ILE A 479 0.81 -14.59 -36.97
C ILE A 479 1.57 -13.34 -36.52
N VAL A 480 2.83 -13.49 -36.10
CA VAL A 480 3.67 -12.38 -35.65
C VAL A 480 3.99 -11.44 -36.82
N HIS A 481 4.34 -11.98 -37.98
CA HIS A 481 4.61 -11.17 -39.17
C HIS A 481 3.33 -10.64 -39.81
N ASP A 482 2.36 -11.52 -40.05
CA ASP A 482 1.15 -11.21 -40.81
C ASP A 482 0.28 -10.14 -40.13
N LEU A 483 0.28 -10.11 -38.79
CA LEU A 483 -0.59 -9.24 -38.01
C LEU A 483 0.22 -8.20 -37.22
N TYR A 484 1.09 -8.63 -36.31
CA TYR A 484 1.71 -7.73 -35.35
C TYR A 484 2.74 -6.79 -35.97
N PHE A 485 3.73 -7.31 -36.70
CA PHE A 485 4.71 -6.47 -37.39
C PHE A 485 4.08 -5.60 -38.46
N LYS A 486 3.15 -6.16 -39.25
CA LYS A 486 2.41 -5.43 -40.28
C LYS A 486 1.68 -4.22 -39.67
N LEU A 487 0.81 -4.45 -38.69
CA LEU A 487 0.02 -3.38 -38.08
C LEU A 487 0.86 -2.38 -37.31
N PHE A 488 1.94 -2.83 -36.65
CA PHE A 488 2.88 -1.91 -35.99
C PHE A 488 3.53 -0.96 -37.00
N ARG A 489 4.02 -1.47 -38.14
CA ARG A 489 4.68 -0.66 -39.17
C ARG A 489 3.69 0.27 -39.88
N GLU A 490 2.51 -0.22 -40.26
CA GLU A 490 1.49 0.57 -40.99
C GLU A 490 0.91 1.71 -40.15
N ASN A 491 0.85 1.56 -38.83
CA ASN A 491 0.25 2.56 -37.92
C ASN A 491 1.29 3.44 -37.19
N THR A 492 2.58 3.20 -37.45
CA THR A 492 3.70 4.01 -36.96
C THR A 492 4.11 5.02 -38.03
N VAL A 493 3.42 6.16 -38.05
CA VAL A 493 3.71 7.30 -38.94
C VAL A 493 4.13 8.53 -38.14
N GLU A 494 4.63 9.58 -38.79
CA GLU A 494 5.12 10.80 -38.11
C GLU A 494 4.02 11.51 -37.31
N THR A 495 2.79 11.54 -37.83
CA THR A 495 1.62 12.14 -37.18
C THR A 495 0.46 11.14 -37.11
N PRO A 496 0.49 10.18 -36.16
CA PRO A 496 -0.51 9.14 -36.08
C PRO A 496 -1.85 9.68 -35.55
N THR A 497 -2.96 9.17 -36.07
CA THR A 497 -4.28 9.43 -35.47
C THR A 497 -4.39 8.71 -34.12
N LYS A 498 -5.39 9.10 -33.33
CA LYS A 498 -5.70 8.42 -32.06
C LYS A 498 -5.95 6.92 -32.28
N GLU A 499 -6.69 6.52 -33.32
CA GLU A 499 -6.92 5.09 -33.57
C GLU A 499 -5.65 4.35 -34.00
N GLN A 500 -4.83 4.95 -34.87
CA GLN A 500 -3.55 4.35 -35.29
C GLN A 500 -2.60 4.13 -34.12
N ALA A 501 -2.54 5.10 -33.19
CA ALA A 501 -1.74 4.97 -31.99
C ALA A 501 -2.23 3.84 -31.08
N GLU A 502 -3.54 3.69 -30.92
CA GLU A 502 -4.12 2.59 -30.13
C GLU A 502 -3.87 1.21 -30.77
N ILE A 503 -3.99 1.09 -32.10
CA ILE A 503 -3.65 -0.14 -32.84
C ILE A 503 -2.17 -0.48 -32.64
N SER A 504 -1.27 0.51 -32.80
CA SER A 504 0.17 0.32 -32.59
C SER A 504 0.50 -0.16 -31.17
N LYS A 505 -0.14 0.43 -30.15
CA LYS A 505 0.03 0.01 -28.75
C LYS A 505 -0.41 -1.43 -28.51
N GLU A 506 -1.55 -1.85 -29.06
CA GLU A 506 -2.01 -3.24 -28.95
C GLU A 506 -1.09 -4.20 -29.72
N ALA A 507 -0.56 -3.78 -30.87
CA ALA A 507 0.40 -4.58 -31.62
C ALA A 507 1.72 -4.79 -30.83
N LEU A 508 2.24 -3.72 -30.21
CA LEU A 508 3.43 -3.75 -29.34
C LEU A 508 3.24 -4.67 -28.12
N LYS A 509 2.06 -4.61 -27.48
CA LYS A 509 1.70 -5.54 -26.40
C LYS A 509 1.74 -6.98 -26.88
N GLY A 510 1.22 -7.26 -28.07
CA GLY A 510 1.27 -8.59 -28.66
C GLY A 510 2.68 -9.10 -28.91
N LEU A 511 3.56 -8.28 -29.51
CA LEU A 511 4.98 -8.63 -29.68
C LEU A 511 5.65 -8.98 -28.34
N SER A 512 5.35 -8.23 -27.27
CA SER A 512 5.86 -8.53 -25.93
C SER A 512 5.31 -9.84 -25.35
N LEU A 513 4.06 -10.20 -25.66
CA LEU A 513 3.41 -11.44 -25.21
C LEU A 513 3.91 -12.66 -25.97
N VAL A 514 4.29 -12.50 -27.24
CA VAL A 514 4.90 -13.56 -28.07
C VAL A 514 6.22 -14.01 -27.45
N VAL A 515 7.07 -13.05 -27.04
CA VAL A 515 8.37 -13.34 -26.43
C VAL A 515 8.25 -14.08 -25.08
N GLN A 516 7.12 -13.92 -24.39
CA GLN A 516 6.83 -14.62 -23.13
C GLN A 516 6.35 -16.07 -23.33
N GLN A 517 5.95 -16.46 -24.54
CA GLN A 517 5.38 -17.79 -24.78
C GLN A 517 6.42 -18.89 -24.53
N ARG A 518 5.98 -19.95 -23.84
CA ARG A 518 6.74 -21.19 -23.64
C ARG A 518 6.04 -22.36 -24.32
N ARG A 519 6.80 -23.38 -24.68
CA ARG A 519 6.34 -24.62 -25.29
C ARG A 519 6.69 -25.79 -24.39
N ILE A 520 5.77 -26.74 -24.27
CA ILE A 520 6.01 -28.00 -23.55
C ILE A 520 6.52 -29.00 -24.58
N THR A 521 7.72 -29.54 -24.37
CA THR A 521 8.31 -30.57 -25.23
C THR A 521 7.67 -31.94 -24.94
N GLY A 522 7.89 -32.92 -25.84
CA GLY A 522 7.38 -34.29 -25.64
C GLY A 522 7.87 -34.94 -24.33
N ASP A 523 8.99 -34.47 -23.79
CA ASP A 523 9.58 -34.90 -22.52
C ASP A 523 9.03 -34.13 -21.30
N GLY A 524 8.01 -33.28 -21.50
CA GLY A 524 7.40 -32.46 -20.44
C GLY A 524 8.20 -31.22 -20.03
N GLN A 525 9.36 -30.96 -20.64
CA GLN A 525 10.18 -29.79 -20.33
C GLN A 525 9.63 -28.53 -20.99
N LEU A 526 9.67 -27.41 -20.25
CA LEU A 526 9.32 -26.09 -20.77
C LEU A 526 10.52 -25.45 -21.47
N VAL A 527 10.35 -25.18 -22.75
CA VAL A 527 11.33 -24.49 -23.59
C VAL A 527 10.71 -23.19 -24.13
N VAL A 528 11.54 -22.25 -24.58
CA VAL A 528 11.06 -21.05 -25.27
C VAL A 528 10.25 -21.45 -26.51
N ALA A 529 9.08 -20.83 -26.74
CA ALA A 529 8.18 -21.26 -27.81
C ALA A 529 8.64 -20.87 -29.22
N SER A 530 9.50 -19.85 -29.32
CA SER A 530 9.95 -19.27 -30.59
C SER A 530 11.47 -19.28 -30.71
N ASP A 531 11.96 -19.30 -31.95
CA ASP A 531 13.38 -19.28 -32.25
C ASP A 531 14.05 -17.95 -31.86
N GLN A 532 15.35 -18.01 -31.55
CA GLN A 532 16.15 -16.83 -31.19
C GLN A 532 16.17 -15.75 -32.30
N ASP A 533 16.04 -16.15 -33.57
CA ASP A 533 15.99 -15.21 -34.70
C ASP A 533 14.76 -14.29 -34.63
N LEU A 534 13.61 -14.81 -34.21
CA LEU A 534 12.41 -13.99 -34.03
C LEU A 534 12.58 -12.99 -32.89
N PHE A 535 13.20 -13.42 -31.78
CA PHE A 535 13.49 -12.53 -30.65
C PHE A 535 14.43 -11.40 -31.06
N LYS A 536 15.45 -11.72 -31.87
CA LYS A 536 16.35 -10.74 -32.46
C LYS A 536 15.63 -9.74 -33.37
N GLU A 537 14.72 -10.20 -34.24
CA GLU A 537 13.93 -9.32 -35.10
C GLU A 537 13.01 -8.39 -34.30
N ILE A 538 12.28 -8.93 -33.32
CA ILE A 538 11.41 -8.15 -32.43
C ILE A 538 12.26 -7.11 -31.69
N CYS A 539 13.37 -7.53 -31.08
CA CYS A 539 14.27 -6.65 -30.35
C CYS A 539 14.80 -5.51 -31.25
N ALA A 540 15.28 -5.82 -32.46
CA ALA A 540 15.78 -4.82 -33.40
C ALA A 540 14.71 -3.80 -33.82
N ALA A 541 13.50 -4.26 -34.13
CA ALA A 541 12.40 -3.39 -34.53
C ALA A 541 11.98 -2.42 -33.41
N LEU A 542 11.94 -2.90 -32.16
CA LEU A 542 11.62 -2.07 -31.00
C LEU A 542 12.77 -1.12 -30.63
N ALA A 543 14.02 -1.59 -30.69
CA ALA A 543 15.23 -0.83 -30.36
C ALA A 543 15.40 0.41 -31.22
N TYR A 544 15.14 0.30 -32.54
CA TYR A 544 15.27 1.40 -33.48
C TYR A 544 14.48 2.64 -33.03
N ARG A 545 13.27 2.47 -32.51
CA ARG A 545 12.46 3.61 -32.03
C ARG A 545 12.75 3.96 -30.58
N ALA A 546 12.99 2.97 -29.72
CA ALA A 546 13.21 3.20 -28.31
C ALA A 546 14.52 3.95 -28.03
N THR A 547 15.57 3.74 -28.83
CA THR A 547 16.94 4.17 -28.48
C THR A 547 17.58 5.14 -29.47
N ASN A 548 16.92 5.46 -30.59
CA ASN A 548 17.47 6.37 -31.61
C ASN A 548 17.13 7.86 -31.35
N CYS A 549 17.14 8.29 -30.08
CA CYS A 549 16.78 9.65 -29.64
C CYS A 549 17.61 10.75 -30.32
N PHE A 550 18.83 10.40 -30.71
CA PHE A 550 19.80 11.29 -31.33
C PHE A 550 19.51 11.62 -32.79
N ASN A 551 18.90 10.69 -33.54
CA ASN A 551 18.69 10.82 -34.97
C ASN A 551 17.22 11.06 -35.33
N VAL A 552 16.30 10.82 -34.38
CA VAL A 552 14.87 11.07 -34.55
C VAL A 552 14.51 12.39 -33.87
N PRO A 553 13.75 13.30 -34.52
CA PRO A 553 13.26 14.51 -33.88
C PRO A 553 12.41 14.21 -32.64
N PRO A 554 12.46 15.07 -31.60
CA PRO A 554 11.64 14.88 -30.42
C PRO A 554 10.16 14.81 -30.81
N THR A 555 9.45 13.83 -30.26
CA THR A 555 8.05 13.56 -30.54
C THR A 555 7.17 14.78 -30.27
N THR A 556 6.53 15.31 -31.33
CA THR A 556 5.71 16.52 -31.28
C THR A 556 4.24 16.26 -30.92
N THR A 557 3.72 15.05 -31.17
CA THR A 557 2.33 14.67 -30.86
C THR A 557 2.21 13.79 -29.63
N GLN A 558 1.09 13.91 -28.91
CA GLN A 558 0.80 13.12 -27.71
C GLN A 558 0.63 11.62 -28.04
N GLU A 559 0.09 11.33 -29.21
CA GLU A 559 -0.14 9.99 -29.75
C GLU A 559 1.20 9.26 -29.97
N LEU A 560 2.16 9.91 -30.63
CA LEU A 560 3.49 9.36 -30.91
C LEU A 560 4.27 9.09 -29.62
N GLN A 561 4.19 10.01 -28.65
CA GLN A 561 4.73 9.81 -27.29
C GLN A 561 4.12 8.58 -26.60
N GLY A 562 2.83 8.34 -26.82
CA GLY A 562 2.14 7.15 -26.32
C GLY A 562 2.67 5.85 -26.93
N ILE A 563 2.99 5.86 -28.23
CA ILE A 563 3.58 4.71 -28.92
C ILE A 563 5.02 4.47 -28.45
N ASP A 564 5.82 5.53 -28.30
CA ASP A 564 7.19 5.46 -27.78
C ASP A 564 7.24 4.81 -26.40
N LYS A 565 6.37 5.24 -25.47
CA LYS A 565 6.27 4.63 -24.13
C LYS A 565 5.91 3.15 -24.21
N ALA A 566 4.93 2.78 -25.04
CA ALA A 566 4.56 1.37 -25.23
C ALA A 566 5.70 0.55 -25.88
N THR A 567 6.50 1.17 -26.75
CA THR A 567 7.66 0.53 -27.38
C THR A 567 8.75 0.26 -26.36
N VAL A 568 9.03 1.21 -25.47
CA VAL A 568 9.98 1.04 -24.36
C VAL A 568 9.54 -0.07 -23.41
N GLU A 569 8.24 -0.16 -23.07
CA GLU A 569 7.70 -1.24 -22.22
C GLU A 569 7.78 -2.62 -22.91
N ALA A 570 7.46 -2.69 -24.20
CA ALA A 570 7.60 -3.92 -24.98
C ALA A 570 9.07 -4.35 -25.09
N LEU A 571 9.99 -3.41 -25.26
CA LEU A 571 11.42 -3.68 -25.33
C LEU A 571 11.99 -4.15 -23.99
N LYS A 572 11.59 -3.52 -22.88
CA LYS A 572 11.90 -3.97 -21.50
C LYS A 572 11.52 -5.44 -21.30
N THR A 573 10.29 -5.80 -21.69
CA THR A 573 9.84 -7.20 -21.62
C THR A 573 10.65 -8.09 -22.55
N THR A 574 10.99 -7.63 -23.76
CA THR A 574 11.75 -8.42 -24.74
C THR A 574 13.16 -8.74 -24.23
N VAL A 575 13.88 -7.75 -23.68
CA VAL A 575 15.25 -7.95 -23.18
C VAL A 575 15.32 -8.82 -21.92
N LYS A 576 14.21 -8.97 -21.20
CA LYS A 576 14.10 -9.91 -20.08
C LYS A 576 14.27 -11.36 -20.56
N PHE A 577 13.70 -11.71 -21.71
CA PHE A 577 13.81 -13.06 -22.29
C PHE A 577 14.89 -13.16 -23.37
N TYR A 578 15.43 -12.03 -23.84
CA TYR A 578 16.54 -11.98 -24.79
C TYR A 578 17.63 -10.96 -24.36
N PRO A 579 18.44 -11.30 -23.33
CA PRO A 579 19.49 -10.41 -22.81
C PRO A 579 20.54 -10.00 -23.85
N GLU A 580 20.87 -10.87 -24.80
CA GLU A 580 21.85 -10.58 -25.88
C GLU A 580 21.44 -9.36 -26.71
N GLY A 581 20.12 -9.19 -26.92
CA GLY A 581 19.58 -8.00 -27.59
C GLY A 581 19.89 -6.71 -26.82
N TYR A 582 19.87 -6.75 -25.49
CA TYR A 582 20.23 -5.60 -24.66
C TYR A 582 21.72 -5.27 -24.77
N GLY A 583 22.59 -6.28 -24.77
CA GLY A 583 24.03 -6.09 -25.01
C GLY A 583 24.30 -5.38 -26.34
N LYS A 584 23.58 -5.77 -27.41
CA LYS A 584 23.69 -5.12 -28.72
C LYS A 584 23.21 -3.66 -28.70
N ILE A 585 22.05 -3.40 -28.09
CA ILE A 585 21.51 -2.05 -27.92
C ILE A 585 22.51 -1.14 -27.20
N LEU A 586 23.09 -1.61 -26.10
CA LEU A 586 24.06 -0.84 -25.33
C LEU A 586 25.34 -0.54 -26.14
N SER A 587 25.83 -1.52 -26.90
CA SER A 587 26.99 -1.33 -27.79
C SER A 587 26.71 -0.27 -28.86
N ASP A 588 25.53 -0.31 -29.48
CA ASP A 588 25.16 0.62 -30.54
C ASP A 588 24.99 2.05 -29.98
N VAL A 589 24.36 2.19 -28.81
CA VAL A 589 24.24 3.49 -28.11
C VAL A 589 25.61 4.06 -27.74
N LEU A 590 26.52 3.25 -27.19
CA LEU A 590 27.88 3.71 -26.89
C LEU A 590 28.60 4.21 -28.15
N GLY A 591 28.40 3.51 -29.28
CA GLY A 591 28.90 3.93 -30.59
C GLY A 591 28.35 5.29 -31.01
N GLU A 592 27.05 5.52 -30.88
CA GLU A 592 26.41 6.80 -31.21
C GLU A 592 26.87 7.95 -30.31
N VAL A 593 27.04 7.71 -29.00
CA VAL A 593 27.58 8.71 -28.07
C VAL A 593 29.01 9.10 -28.44
N ARG A 594 29.85 8.13 -28.84
CA ARG A 594 31.25 8.35 -29.25
C ARG A 594 31.39 9.08 -30.59
N LYS A 595 30.43 8.95 -31.51
CA LYS A 595 30.44 9.68 -32.79
C LYS A 595 30.20 11.18 -32.63
N ARG A 596 29.69 11.63 -31.48
CA ARG A 596 29.34 13.04 -31.23
C ARG A 596 30.51 13.81 -30.62
N GLU A 597 30.67 15.06 -31.05
CA GLU A 597 31.64 16.00 -30.49
C GLU A 597 31.07 16.64 -29.22
N TRP A 598 31.49 16.16 -28.04
CA TRP A 598 31.07 16.71 -26.74
C TRP A 598 31.91 17.90 -26.27
N GLU A 599 33.03 18.17 -26.94
CA GLU A 599 34.01 19.21 -26.58
C GLU A 599 33.64 20.62 -27.08
N LYS A 600 32.95 20.73 -28.22
CA LYS A 600 32.63 22.02 -28.88
C LYS A 600 31.23 22.50 -28.52
N SER A 601 30.97 22.75 -27.24
CA SER A 601 29.69 23.26 -26.70
C SER A 601 28.44 22.68 -27.39
N PRO A 602 28.09 21.41 -27.12
CA PRO A 602 26.97 20.74 -27.77
C PRO A 602 25.66 21.51 -27.65
N ALA A 603 24.82 21.45 -28.69
CA ALA A 603 23.48 22.04 -28.64
C ALA A 603 22.67 21.47 -27.46
N GLU A 604 21.82 22.30 -26.83
CA GLU A 604 20.99 21.90 -25.68
C GLU A 604 20.16 20.64 -25.96
N ARG A 605 19.67 20.51 -27.19
CA ARG A 605 18.98 19.32 -27.68
C ARG A 605 19.79 18.03 -27.48
N SER A 606 21.10 18.04 -27.73
CA SER A 606 21.94 16.85 -27.56
C SER A 606 22.01 16.37 -26.12
N PHE A 607 21.94 17.28 -25.14
CA PHE A 607 21.87 16.91 -23.73
C PHE A 607 20.50 16.32 -23.38
N ASN A 608 19.42 16.88 -23.90
CA ASN A 608 18.07 16.34 -23.70
C ASN A 608 17.92 14.95 -24.33
N ASP A 609 18.47 14.75 -25.53
CA ASP A 609 18.46 13.46 -26.23
C ASP A 609 19.30 12.41 -25.48
N LEU A 610 20.46 12.80 -24.93
CA LEU A 610 21.29 11.94 -24.08
C LEU A 610 20.56 11.55 -22.78
N HIS A 611 19.89 12.51 -22.14
CA HIS A 611 19.13 12.27 -20.91
C HIS A 611 17.99 11.29 -21.15
N ALA A 612 17.17 11.55 -22.17
CA ALA A 612 16.08 10.66 -22.55
C ALA A 612 16.59 9.24 -22.89
N LEU A 613 17.71 9.14 -23.62
CA LEU A 613 18.31 7.86 -23.97
C LEU A 613 18.79 7.08 -22.74
N CYS A 614 19.57 7.72 -21.87
CA CYS A 614 20.13 7.05 -20.69
C CYS A 614 19.03 6.60 -19.71
N GLN A 615 18.00 7.42 -19.53
CA GLN A 615 16.84 7.07 -18.70
C GLN A 615 16.03 5.90 -19.28
N ARG A 616 15.84 5.85 -20.62
CA ARG A 616 15.22 4.69 -21.28
C ARG A 616 16.07 3.43 -21.12
N LEU A 617 17.40 3.52 -21.25
CA LEU A 617 18.30 2.37 -21.06
C LEU A 617 18.23 1.81 -19.64
N ALA A 618 18.24 2.69 -18.62
CA ALA A 618 18.09 2.29 -17.22
C ALA A 618 16.75 1.57 -17.00
N PHE A 619 15.66 2.12 -17.52
CA PHE A 619 14.34 1.51 -17.40
C PHE A 619 14.24 0.13 -18.10
N ILE A 620 14.78 0.01 -19.32
CA ILE A 620 14.73 -1.23 -20.12
C ILE A 620 15.52 -2.36 -19.45
N GLY A 621 16.73 -2.07 -18.95
CA GLY A 621 17.64 -3.10 -18.43
C GLY A 621 17.54 -3.38 -16.93
N CYS A 622 17.06 -2.42 -16.13
CA CYS A 622 17.18 -2.49 -14.66
C CYS A 622 15.84 -2.61 -13.92
N THR A 623 14.69 -2.55 -14.61
CA THR A 623 13.36 -2.66 -13.95
C THR A 623 12.91 -4.11 -13.75
N ASP A 624 13.55 -5.05 -14.44
CA ASP A 624 13.20 -6.47 -14.43
C ASP A 624 14.47 -7.33 -14.30
N VAL A 625 14.29 -8.56 -13.80
CA VAL A 625 15.35 -9.55 -13.72
C VAL A 625 15.28 -10.47 -14.96
N PRO A 626 16.35 -10.54 -15.79
CA PRO A 626 16.36 -11.37 -17.00
C PRO A 626 16.23 -12.87 -16.69
N VAL A 627 15.51 -13.58 -17.55
CA VAL A 627 15.46 -15.04 -17.60
C VAL A 627 16.73 -15.53 -18.29
N SER A 628 17.78 -15.74 -17.51
CA SER A 628 19.08 -16.16 -18.01
C SER A 628 19.84 -16.93 -16.93
N PRO A 629 20.91 -17.66 -17.28
CA PRO A 629 21.77 -18.32 -16.30
C PRO A 629 22.37 -17.36 -15.26
N SER A 630 22.55 -16.09 -15.61
CA SER A 630 23.07 -15.03 -14.74
C SER A 630 22.05 -13.88 -14.62
N PRO A 631 21.13 -13.91 -13.66
CA PRO A 631 20.03 -12.95 -13.60
C PRO A 631 20.46 -11.49 -13.31
N ILE A 632 21.74 -11.23 -13.02
CA ILE A 632 22.30 -9.89 -12.85
C ILE A 632 22.79 -9.26 -14.18
N VAL A 633 22.86 -10.04 -15.26
CA VAL A 633 23.61 -9.69 -16.48
C VAL A 633 23.18 -8.38 -17.15
N ASN A 634 21.88 -8.07 -17.20
CA ASN A 634 21.41 -6.81 -17.82
C ASN A 634 21.82 -5.59 -16.99
N PHE A 635 21.65 -5.65 -15.67
CA PHE A 635 22.09 -4.59 -14.76
C PHE A 635 23.62 -4.39 -14.83
N ALA A 636 24.38 -5.50 -14.88
CA ALA A 636 25.82 -5.44 -15.03
C ALA A 636 26.23 -4.83 -16.39
N ALA A 637 25.65 -5.26 -17.50
CA ALA A 637 25.93 -4.68 -18.81
C ALA A 637 25.62 -3.17 -18.87
N PHE A 638 24.49 -2.76 -18.29
CA PHE A 638 24.12 -1.34 -18.16
C PHE A 638 25.16 -0.55 -17.36
N THR A 639 25.54 -1.07 -16.19
CA THR A 639 26.52 -0.42 -15.30
C THR A 639 27.90 -0.32 -15.97
N GLY A 640 28.36 -1.37 -16.64
CA GLY A 640 29.62 -1.34 -17.40
C GLY A 640 29.62 -0.32 -18.55
N ILE A 641 28.47 -0.12 -19.19
CA ILE A 641 28.32 0.85 -20.30
C ILE A 641 28.22 2.29 -19.80
N THR A 642 27.51 2.55 -18.70
CA THR A 642 27.50 3.89 -18.08
C THR A 642 28.90 4.28 -17.59
N LEU A 643 29.66 3.37 -16.99
CA LEU A 643 31.06 3.56 -16.65
C LEU A 643 31.92 3.89 -17.89
N SER A 644 31.74 3.15 -18.98
CA SER A 644 32.45 3.38 -20.25
C SER A 644 32.12 4.75 -20.87
N MET A 645 30.86 5.20 -20.75
CA MET A 645 30.42 6.53 -21.19
C MET A 645 31.02 7.64 -20.31
N LEU A 646 30.98 7.49 -18.98
CA LEU A 646 31.55 8.44 -18.03
C LEU A 646 33.06 8.62 -18.26
N LYS A 647 33.80 7.53 -18.48
CA LYS A 647 35.23 7.61 -18.82
C LYS A 647 35.47 8.44 -20.08
N TYR A 648 34.68 8.20 -21.13
CA TYR A 648 34.81 8.94 -22.38
C TYR A 648 34.51 10.44 -22.19
N LEU A 649 33.46 10.78 -21.44
CA LEU A 649 33.02 12.17 -21.21
C LEU A 649 33.91 12.96 -20.24
N LEU A 650 34.71 12.27 -19.41
CA LEU A 650 35.62 12.87 -18.42
C LEU A 650 37.09 12.86 -18.87
N LYS A 651 37.40 12.35 -20.07
CA LYS A 651 38.77 12.25 -20.59
C LYS A 651 39.23 13.57 -21.24
N GLU A 652 40.45 14.02 -20.93
CA GLU A 652 41.18 15.17 -21.52
C GLU A 652 40.48 16.56 -21.42
N ARG A 653 39.24 16.69 -21.90
CA ARG A 653 38.38 17.88 -21.82
C ARG A 653 36.98 17.49 -21.32
N PRO A 654 36.73 17.56 -20.01
CA PRO A 654 35.52 16.97 -19.43
C PRO A 654 34.26 17.78 -19.76
N ASN A 655 33.19 17.07 -20.17
CA ASN A 655 31.85 17.65 -20.26
C ASN A 655 31.03 17.28 -19.03
N HIS A 656 31.05 18.12 -18.01
CA HIS A 656 30.40 17.85 -16.72
C HIS A 656 28.87 17.77 -16.82
N LYS A 657 28.24 18.49 -17.75
CA LYS A 657 26.78 18.41 -17.96
C LYS A 657 26.37 17.04 -18.51
N ALA A 658 27.06 16.54 -19.53
CA ALA A 658 26.83 15.20 -20.06
C ALA A 658 27.17 14.11 -19.02
N SER A 659 28.25 14.31 -18.26
CA SER A 659 28.65 13.39 -17.20
C SER A 659 27.61 13.30 -16.09
N ALA A 660 27.03 14.42 -15.66
CA ALA A 660 25.94 14.45 -14.68
C ALA A 660 24.70 13.69 -15.18
N ILE A 661 24.35 13.82 -16.47
CA ILE A 661 23.23 13.09 -17.08
C ILE A 661 23.46 11.57 -17.05
N VAL A 662 24.68 11.10 -17.37
CA VAL A 662 24.99 9.66 -17.32
C VAL A 662 25.04 9.15 -15.88
N ALA A 663 25.52 9.96 -14.94
CA ALA A 663 25.51 9.62 -13.51
C ALA A 663 24.08 9.52 -12.93
N ASP A 664 23.18 10.44 -13.31
CA ASP A 664 21.74 10.39 -12.97
C ASP A 664 21.12 9.06 -13.46
N ALA A 665 21.41 8.66 -14.70
CA ALA A 665 20.92 7.40 -15.22
C ALA A 665 21.50 6.17 -14.49
N LEU A 666 22.77 6.21 -14.08
CA LEU A 666 23.36 5.15 -13.26
C LEU A 666 22.67 5.04 -11.90
N ALA A 667 22.48 6.17 -11.20
CA ALA A 667 21.77 6.22 -9.93
C ALA A 667 20.33 5.71 -10.06
N THR A 668 19.65 6.10 -11.14
CA THR A 668 18.30 5.65 -11.48
C THR A 668 18.26 4.14 -11.76
N GLY A 669 19.20 3.60 -12.55
CA GLY A 669 19.30 2.17 -12.83
C GLY A 669 19.54 1.32 -11.58
N ILE A 670 20.41 1.77 -10.68
CA ILE A 670 20.65 1.14 -9.38
C ILE A 670 19.36 1.13 -8.54
N ALA A 671 18.61 2.23 -8.51
CA ALA A 671 17.34 2.31 -7.80
C ALA A 671 16.26 1.40 -8.41
N TYR A 672 16.15 1.33 -9.74
CA TYR A 672 15.24 0.40 -10.41
C TYR A 672 15.57 -1.05 -10.09
N PHE A 673 16.84 -1.43 -10.12
CA PHE A 673 17.21 -2.82 -9.86
C PHE A 673 17.04 -3.23 -8.40
N SER A 674 17.37 -2.33 -7.46
CA SER A 674 17.08 -2.56 -6.02
C SER A 674 15.58 -2.78 -5.77
N ARG A 675 14.72 -2.00 -6.45
CA ARG A 675 13.26 -2.16 -6.40
C ARG A 675 12.80 -3.45 -7.05
N ALA A 676 13.35 -3.82 -8.21
CA ALA A 676 13.05 -5.09 -8.88
C ALA A 676 13.38 -6.28 -7.98
N CYS A 677 14.52 -6.24 -7.27
CA CYS A 677 14.88 -7.28 -6.29
C CYS A 677 13.87 -7.37 -5.14
N TYR A 678 13.35 -6.23 -4.65
CA TYR A 678 12.32 -6.20 -3.61
C TYR A 678 10.99 -6.80 -4.10
N GLU A 679 10.49 -6.35 -5.26
CA GLU A 679 9.19 -6.78 -5.81
C GLU A 679 9.16 -8.27 -6.17
N ASN A 680 10.32 -8.85 -6.55
CA ASN A 680 10.46 -10.28 -6.85
C ASN A 680 10.85 -11.13 -5.61
N GLY A 681 10.91 -10.54 -4.41
CA GLY A 681 11.26 -11.28 -3.19
C GLY A 681 12.69 -11.84 -3.15
N LEU A 682 13.62 -11.23 -3.89
CA LEU A 682 15.00 -11.70 -4.06
C LEU A 682 15.96 -11.22 -2.96
N ARG A 683 15.47 -10.47 -1.97
CA ARG A 683 16.27 -10.02 -0.82
C ARG A 683 16.43 -11.18 0.15
N SER A 684 17.63 -11.74 0.27
CA SER A 684 17.93 -12.73 1.30
C SER A 684 18.14 -12.04 2.66
N SER A 685 17.55 -12.59 3.73
CA SER A 685 17.78 -12.16 5.12
C SER A 685 19.05 -12.78 5.71
N SER A 686 19.97 -13.24 4.87
CA SER A 686 21.18 -13.95 5.27
C SER A 686 22.19 -12.94 5.82
N ASP A 687 22.54 -13.09 7.10
CA ASP A 687 23.63 -12.36 7.76
C ASP A 687 25.02 -12.72 7.20
N THR A 688 25.12 -13.78 6.40
CA THR A 688 26.37 -14.28 5.81
C THR A 688 26.57 -13.76 4.39
N VAL A 689 26.81 -12.45 4.28
CA VAL A 689 27.55 -11.92 3.12
C VAL A 689 29.03 -12.13 3.42
N ALA A 690 29.83 -12.52 2.42
CA ALA A 690 31.29 -12.60 2.56
C ALA A 690 31.85 -11.27 3.10
N SER A 691 32.95 -11.31 3.87
CA SER A 691 33.58 -10.10 4.38
C SER A 691 34.18 -9.28 3.24
N TRP A 692 33.39 -8.35 2.69
CA TRP A 692 33.82 -7.44 1.64
C TRP A 692 34.65 -6.33 2.25
N ASP A 693 35.94 -6.31 1.92
CA ASP A 693 36.83 -5.20 2.24
C ASP A 693 37.18 -4.44 0.95
N ILE A 694 37.61 -3.19 1.08
CA ILE A 694 37.89 -2.32 -0.07
C ILE A 694 38.97 -2.92 -1.00
N THR A 695 39.87 -3.75 -0.46
CA THR A 695 40.98 -4.36 -1.20
C THR A 695 40.56 -5.62 -1.96
N ASN A 696 39.47 -6.27 -1.57
CA ASN A 696 38.99 -7.52 -2.14
C ASN A 696 37.76 -7.36 -3.05
N VAL A 697 36.95 -6.30 -2.89
CA VAL A 697 35.71 -6.07 -3.66
C VAL A 697 35.91 -6.14 -5.18
N GLU A 698 37.03 -5.63 -5.70
CA GLU A 698 37.34 -5.73 -7.13
C GLU A 698 37.58 -7.17 -7.57
N ARG A 699 38.33 -7.95 -6.79
CA ARG A 699 38.60 -9.36 -7.09
C ARG A 699 37.31 -10.16 -7.09
N GLU A 700 36.50 -10.01 -6.05
CA GLU A 700 35.21 -10.68 -5.92
C GLU A 700 34.26 -10.32 -7.07
N ALA A 701 34.19 -9.04 -7.47
CA ALA A 701 33.35 -8.62 -8.59
C ALA A 701 33.78 -9.28 -9.91
N GLN A 702 35.08 -9.43 -10.14
CA GLN A 702 35.65 -10.08 -11.33
C GLN A 702 35.49 -11.60 -11.30
N ASP A 703 35.55 -12.21 -10.12
CA ASP A 703 35.34 -13.65 -9.94
C ASP A 703 33.88 -14.04 -10.25
N ILE A 704 32.89 -13.22 -9.86
CA ILE A 704 31.47 -13.47 -10.14
C ILE A 704 31.11 -13.15 -11.59
N LEU A 705 31.64 -12.05 -12.14
CA LEU A 705 31.34 -11.58 -13.50
C LEU A 705 32.63 -11.33 -14.31
N PRO A 706 33.28 -12.41 -14.80
CA PRO A 706 34.46 -12.28 -15.63
C PRO A 706 34.19 -11.40 -16.86
N GLY A 707 35.01 -10.38 -17.07
CA GLY A 707 34.87 -9.44 -18.18
C GLY A 707 34.03 -8.19 -17.88
N PHE A 708 33.56 -8.03 -16.63
CA PHE A 708 33.10 -6.72 -16.16
C PHE A 708 34.26 -5.71 -16.21
N PRO A 709 34.05 -4.43 -16.57
CA PRO A 709 35.17 -3.51 -16.79
C PRO A 709 36.02 -3.29 -15.52
N HIS A 710 37.33 -3.48 -15.65
CA HIS A 710 38.31 -2.98 -14.69
C HIS A 710 38.30 -1.45 -14.70
N LEU A 711 38.37 -0.84 -13.52
CA LEU A 711 38.42 0.62 -13.34
C LEU A 711 39.75 1.01 -12.66
N LEU A 712 40.87 0.57 -13.22
CA LEU A 712 42.22 0.80 -12.68
C LEU A 712 42.87 2.02 -13.34
N GLY A 713 43.05 3.10 -12.57
CA GLY A 713 43.71 4.32 -13.08
C GLY A 713 43.04 4.84 -14.37
N ASP A 714 43.75 5.63 -15.17
CA ASP A 714 43.19 6.23 -16.40
C ASP A 714 42.80 5.21 -17.51
N ALA A 715 42.85 3.89 -17.22
CA ALA A 715 42.58 2.79 -18.14
C ALA A 715 41.43 1.88 -17.66
N VAL A 716 40.21 2.15 -18.14
CA VAL A 716 39.15 1.14 -18.28
C VAL A 716 39.41 0.31 -19.52
N ASP A 717 39.38 -1.02 -19.41
CA ASP A 717 39.47 -1.93 -20.54
C ASP A 717 38.35 -1.68 -21.57
N ALA A 718 38.57 -2.12 -22.81
CA ALA A 718 37.54 -2.04 -23.85
C ALA A 718 36.36 -2.95 -23.48
N PHE A 719 35.33 -2.39 -22.83
CA PHE A 719 34.13 -3.16 -22.48
C PHE A 719 33.25 -3.42 -23.70
N ASN A 720 33.01 -4.69 -23.99
CA ASN A 720 32.08 -5.13 -25.03
C ASN A 720 30.86 -5.80 -24.38
N PRO A 721 29.70 -5.10 -24.31
CA PRO A 721 28.52 -5.62 -23.63
C PRO A 721 27.92 -6.84 -24.34
N VAL A 722 28.13 -7.00 -25.65
CA VAL A 722 27.64 -8.17 -26.42
C VAL A 722 28.39 -9.42 -25.98
N GLN A 723 29.73 -9.37 -26.00
CA GLN A 723 30.57 -10.49 -25.57
C GLN A 723 30.35 -10.81 -24.09
N PHE A 724 30.23 -9.78 -23.24
CA PHE A 724 29.95 -9.93 -21.82
C PHE A 724 28.67 -10.72 -21.57
N VAL A 725 27.54 -10.32 -22.18
CA VAL A 725 26.25 -11.01 -22.03
C VAL A 725 26.31 -12.44 -22.57
N GLN A 726 26.97 -12.67 -23.70
CA GLN A 726 27.13 -14.01 -24.30
C GLN A 726 27.98 -14.94 -23.44
N SER A 727 28.95 -14.39 -22.70
CA SER A 727 29.84 -15.15 -21.83
C SER A 727 29.29 -15.39 -20.42
N ALA A 728 28.09 -14.90 -20.12
CA ALA A 728 27.53 -14.92 -18.77
C ALA A 728 27.30 -16.35 -18.27
N LYS A 729 27.91 -16.68 -17.12
CA LYS A 729 27.78 -17.97 -16.44
C LYS A 729 26.91 -17.85 -15.18
N PRO A 730 26.35 -18.96 -14.68
CA PRO A 730 25.68 -18.97 -13.38
C PRO A 730 26.58 -18.40 -12.28
N THR A 731 26.04 -17.50 -11.47
CA THR A 731 26.75 -16.88 -10.34
C THR A 731 26.63 -17.77 -9.11
N ASN A 732 27.69 -17.86 -8.31
CA ASN A 732 27.65 -18.57 -7.03
C ASN A 732 26.84 -17.81 -5.96
N HIS A 733 26.73 -16.48 -6.12
CA HIS A 733 25.95 -15.61 -5.25
C HIS A 733 24.51 -15.47 -5.76
N ASP A 734 23.60 -15.20 -4.82
CA ASP A 734 22.24 -14.78 -5.18
C ASP A 734 22.25 -13.43 -5.93
N VAL A 735 21.12 -13.12 -6.58
CA VAL A 735 20.99 -11.95 -7.45
C VAL A 735 21.21 -10.64 -6.69
N PHE A 736 20.70 -10.58 -5.45
CA PHE A 736 20.76 -9.37 -4.64
C PHE A 736 22.16 -9.10 -4.11
N THR A 737 22.86 -10.14 -3.67
CA THR A 737 24.27 -10.10 -3.25
C THR A 737 25.16 -9.69 -4.41
N SER A 738 24.92 -10.23 -5.61
CA SER A 738 25.64 -9.84 -6.83
C SER A 738 25.40 -8.37 -7.18
N PHE A 739 24.16 -7.87 -7.03
CA PHE A 739 23.82 -6.45 -7.18
C PHE A 739 24.57 -5.56 -6.19
N LEU A 740 24.57 -5.93 -4.90
CA LEU A 740 25.25 -5.17 -3.86
C LEU A 740 26.76 -5.10 -4.10
N LEU A 741 27.40 -6.23 -4.40
CA LEU A 741 28.84 -6.26 -4.69
C LEU A 741 29.18 -5.36 -5.88
N LEU A 742 28.42 -5.49 -6.98
CA LEU A 742 28.65 -4.70 -8.18
C LEU A 742 28.39 -3.21 -7.94
N GLY A 743 27.37 -2.88 -7.14
CA GLY A 743 27.07 -1.53 -6.70
C GLY A 743 28.20 -0.93 -5.88
N VAL A 744 28.71 -1.67 -4.88
CA VAL A 744 29.83 -1.23 -4.03
C VAL A 744 31.09 -1.02 -4.87
N TYR A 745 31.43 -1.97 -5.75
CA TYR A 745 32.57 -1.83 -6.68
C TYR A 745 32.44 -0.57 -7.54
N THR A 746 31.28 -0.40 -8.21
CA THR A 746 31.02 0.73 -9.12
C THR A 746 31.12 2.07 -8.39
N VAL A 747 30.48 2.19 -7.24
CA VAL A 747 30.49 3.42 -6.43
C VAL A 747 31.90 3.72 -5.92
N SER A 748 32.60 2.72 -5.39
CA SER A 748 33.97 2.90 -4.86
C SER A 748 34.91 3.43 -5.94
N LYS A 749 34.82 2.89 -7.16
CA LYS A 749 35.66 3.31 -8.28
C LYS A 749 35.30 4.71 -8.80
N LEU A 750 34.02 5.08 -8.82
CA LEU A 750 33.61 6.45 -9.18
C LEU A 750 34.07 7.48 -8.14
N TYR A 751 34.03 7.13 -6.85
CA TYR A 751 34.54 7.97 -5.76
C TYR A 751 36.06 8.15 -5.88
N GLN A 752 36.79 7.05 -6.11
CA GLN A 752 38.23 7.06 -6.35
C GLN A 752 38.61 7.86 -7.61
N HIS A 753 37.80 7.81 -8.66
CA HIS A 753 38.03 8.56 -9.90
C HIS A 753 37.73 10.06 -9.75
N ALA A 754 36.66 10.42 -9.03
CA ALA A 754 36.28 11.82 -8.81
C ALA A 754 37.32 12.58 -7.98
N THR A 755 38.06 11.89 -7.11
CA THR A 755 38.96 12.49 -6.13
C THR A 755 40.43 12.12 -6.38
N LYS A 756 41.35 12.98 -5.94
CA LYS A 756 42.81 12.70 -5.94
C LYS A 756 43.41 13.13 -4.60
N ALA A 757 44.22 12.26 -4.02
CA ALA A 757 45.08 12.61 -2.89
C ALA A 757 46.19 13.56 -3.36
N GLY A 758 46.29 14.75 -2.78
CA GLY A 758 47.35 15.70 -3.08
C GLY A 758 48.66 15.28 -2.42
N SER A 759 49.77 15.33 -3.17
CA SER A 759 51.13 15.20 -2.65
C SER A 759 51.66 16.58 -2.26
N GLY A 760 51.17 17.15 -1.16
CA GLY A 760 51.78 18.32 -0.53
C GLY A 760 53.02 17.91 0.29
N SER A 761 54.03 18.78 0.37
CA SER A 761 55.21 18.57 1.24
C SER A 761 54.78 18.34 2.70
N ASP A 762 55.37 17.34 3.34
CA ASP A 762 55.23 16.88 4.73
C ASP A 762 54.23 17.63 5.63
N SER A 763 53.19 16.91 6.07
CA SER A 763 52.16 17.19 7.11
C SER A 763 50.77 17.70 6.70
N GLN A 764 50.47 18.00 5.42
CA GLN A 764 49.12 18.43 5.02
C GLN A 764 48.50 17.55 3.92
N LEU A 765 47.42 16.84 4.26
CA LEU A 765 46.61 16.05 3.32
C LEU A 765 45.56 16.97 2.65
N SER A 766 45.65 17.14 1.33
CA SER A 766 44.63 17.86 0.54
C SER A 766 43.90 16.92 -0.42
N TRP A 767 42.58 17.04 -0.52
CA TRP A 767 41.78 16.29 -1.49
C TRP A 767 41.22 17.24 -2.54
N SER A 768 41.66 17.04 -3.79
CA SER A 768 41.22 17.82 -4.95
C SER A 768 40.40 16.97 -5.90
N LEU A 769 39.45 17.58 -6.61
CA LEU A 769 38.72 16.96 -7.70
C LEU A 769 39.65 16.67 -8.87
N ARG A 770 39.86 15.38 -9.18
CA ARG A 770 40.61 14.95 -10.38
C ARG A 770 39.93 15.43 -11.67
N ILE A 771 38.60 15.56 -11.62
CA ILE A 771 37.76 15.95 -12.75
C ILE A 771 37.89 17.45 -13.12
N ARG A 772 38.56 18.27 -12.32
CA ARG A 772 38.76 19.72 -12.60
C ARG A 772 39.90 19.88 -13.61
N GLY A 773 39.62 19.61 -14.89
CA GLY A 773 40.50 19.87 -16.04
C GLY A 773 40.23 21.23 -16.71
N PRO A 774 41.02 21.63 -17.74
CA PRO A 774 40.72 22.82 -18.54
C PRO A 774 39.38 22.64 -19.27
N SER A 775 38.32 23.27 -18.76
CA SER A 775 36.99 23.25 -19.37
C SER A 775 36.97 24.13 -20.62
N PRO A 776 36.37 23.68 -21.74
CA PRO A 776 36.14 24.55 -22.88
C PRO A 776 35.13 25.66 -22.51
N GLU A 777 35.57 26.92 -22.62
CA GLU A 777 34.79 28.14 -22.88
C GLU A 777 33.55 28.48 -22.01
N LEU A 778 33.27 27.79 -20.90
CA LEU A 778 32.17 28.14 -19.98
C LEU A 778 32.63 29.04 -18.84
N ASP A 779 31.79 29.99 -18.43
CA ASP A 779 31.96 30.75 -17.19
C ASP A 779 32.22 29.79 -16.02
N GLY A 780 33.27 30.03 -15.22
CA GLY A 780 33.68 29.11 -14.14
C GLY A 780 32.54 28.73 -13.17
N ARG A 781 31.57 29.63 -12.98
CA ARG A 781 30.38 29.37 -12.14
C ARG A 781 29.43 28.30 -12.70
N GLU A 782 29.26 28.21 -14.02
CA GLU A 782 28.38 27.21 -14.62
C GLU A 782 29.03 25.82 -14.62
N SER A 783 30.34 25.76 -14.88
CA SER A 783 31.10 24.50 -14.83
C SER A 783 31.01 23.85 -13.45
N ASP A 784 31.25 24.63 -12.39
CA ASP A 784 31.15 24.14 -11.01
C ASP A 784 29.74 23.64 -10.64
N ARG A 785 28.68 24.26 -11.18
CA ARG A 785 27.29 23.78 -10.96
C ARG A 785 27.10 22.37 -11.51
N PHE A 786 27.65 22.09 -12.70
CA PHE A 786 27.53 20.76 -13.31
C PHE A 786 28.44 19.73 -12.64
N ILE A 787 29.62 20.12 -12.18
CA ILE A 787 30.48 19.29 -11.33
C ILE A 787 29.73 18.87 -10.07
N GLN A 788 29.14 19.83 -9.36
CA GLN A 788 28.36 19.56 -8.16
C GLN A 788 27.18 18.61 -8.44
N ASN A 789 26.42 18.84 -9.51
CA ASN A 789 25.32 17.94 -9.89
C ASN A 789 25.84 16.51 -10.16
N TYR A 790 26.94 16.37 -10.90
CA TYR A 790 27.55 15.05 -11.14
C TYR A 790 27.92 14.32 -9.85
N LEU A 791 28.55 15.01 -8.89
CA LEU A 791 28.91 14.42 -7.60
C LEU A 791 27.69 14.07 -6.74
N GLU A 792 26.64 14.89 -6.78
CA GLU A 792 25.37 14.61 -6.09
C GLU A 792 24.69 13.34 -6.63
N GLU A 793 24.70 13.12 -7.96
CA GLU A 793 24.16 11.90 -8.58
C GLU A 793 24.96 10.65 -8.20
N ILE A 794 26.29 10.74 -8.17
CA ILE A 794 27.13 9.64 -7.65
C ILE A 794 26.85 9.39 -6.15
N GLY A 795 26.63 10.45 -5.38
CA GLY A 795 26.16 10.38 -4.00
C GLY A 795 24.81 9.66 -3.84
N LEU A 796 23.88 9.87 -4.78
CA LEU A 796 22.58 9.20 -4.79
C LEU A 796 22.68 7.71 -5.13
N ALA A 797 23.54 7.34 -6.10
CA ALA A 797 23.87 5.95 -6.39
C ALA A 797 24.42 5.24 -5.13
N ALA A 798 25.39 5.87 -4.46
CA ALA A 798 25.98 5.37 -3.22
C ALA A 798 24.95 5.21 -2.09
N THR A 799 24.06 6.19 -1.92
CA THR A 799 22.98 6.13 -0.93
C THR A 799 22.14 4.87 -1.12
N THR A 800 21.77 4.56 -2.36
CA THR A 800 20.91 3.43 -2.69
C THR A 800 21.61 2.10 -2.42
N VAL A 801 22.88 1.96 -2.79
CA VAL A 801 23.66 0.73 -2.54
C VAL A 801 23.90 0.54 -1.04
N PHE A 802 24.46 1.55 -0.36
CA PHE A 802 24.89 1.40 1.02
C PHE A 802 23.72 1.24 1.99
N ARG A 803 22.58 1.88 1.72
CA ARG A 803 21.35 1.66 2.50
C ARG A 803 20.94 0.19 2.54
N GLU A 804 21.14 -0.53 1.45
CA GLU A 804 20.70 -1.93 1.32
C GLU A 804 21.67 -2.91 2.01
N LEU A 805 22.88 -2.48 2.36
CA LEU A 805 23.83 -3.27 3.13
C LEU A 805 23.36 -3.47 4.58
N ASN A 806 23.65 -4.65 5.14
CA ASN A 806 23.47 -4.91 6.57
C ASN A 806 24.61 -4.28 7.40
N ALA A 807 24.47 -4.29 8.72
CA ALA A 807 25.45 -3.65 9.61
C ALA A 807 26.82 -4.36 9.63
N SER A 808 26.89 -5.67 9.37
CA SER A 808 28.17 -6.37 9.22
C SER A 808 28.90 -5.94 7.96
N ALA A 809 28.26 -5.97 6.80
CA ALA A 809 28.87 -5.57 5.54
C ALA A 809 29.30 -4.09 5.54
N GLN A 810 28.53 -3.19 6.17
CA GLN A 810 28.97 -1.79 6.33
C GLN A 810 30.20 -1.64 7.25
N ARG A 811 30.38 -2.54 8.23
CA ARG A 811 31.58 -2.57 9.09
C ARG A 811 32.80 -3.12 8.34
N ASP A 812 32.62 -4.20 7.57
CA ASP A 812 33.70 -4.82 6.80
C ASP A 812 34.24 -3.87 5.73
N LEU A 813 33.39 -3.01 5.17
CA LEU A 813 33.76 -1.93 4.26
C LEU A 813 34.33 -0.68 4.95
N GLU A 814 34.39 -0.67 6.29
CA GLU A 814 34.84 0.46 7.12
C GLU A 814 34.18 1.79 6.74
N LEU A 815 32.85 1.81 6.50
CA LEU A 815 32.16 3.01 6.01
C LEU A 815 32.25 4.21 6.98
N ASP A 816 32.48 3.96 8.27
CA ASP A 816 32.84 4.95 9.29
C ASP A 816 34.15 5.66 8.97
N ALA A 817 35.16 4.95 8.47
CA ALA A 817 36.39 5.54 7.96
C ALA A 817 36.20 6.19 6.59
N GLN A 818 35.45 5.56 5.68
CA GLN A 818 35.34 5.99 4.28
C GLN A 818 34.52 7.27 4.04
N LEU A 819 33.76 7.76 5.02
CA LEU A 819 33.00 9.01 4.92
C LEU A 819 33.84 10.20 4.42
N ILE A 820 35.11 10.27 4.84
CA ILE A 820 36.07 11.32 4.47
C ILE A 820 37.06 10.81 3.42
N TRP A 821 37.49 9.55 3.52
CA TRP A 821 38.54 8.99 2.68
C TRP A 821 38.07 8.50 1.30
N LEU A 822 36.75 8.36 1.09
CA LEU A 822 36.13 8.09 -0.21
C LEU A 822 36.78 6.93 -0.98
N PHE A 823 37.11 5.84 -0.26
CA PHE A 823 37.67 4.59 -0.78
C PHE A 823 39.13 4.68 -1.26
N GLN A 824 39.92 5.68 -0.87
CA GLN A 824 41.31 5.86 -1.34
C GLN A 824 42.36 5.02 -0.59
N GLY A 825 41.96 4.23 0.42
CA GLY A 825 42.79 3.18 1.01
C GLY A 825 44.03 3.64 1.79
N HIS A 826 43.88 4.54 2.77
CA HIS A 826 44.98 4.95 3.65
C HIS A 826 44.81 4.44 5.08
N GLY A 827 45.73 3.57 5.52
CA GLY A 827 45.82 3.00 6.87
C GLY A 827 46.48 3.91 7.91
N THR A 828 46.08 5.17 8.01
CA THR A 828 46.64 6.11 9.01
C THR A 828 45.54 6.95 9.64
N ASP A 829 44.81 6.38 10.60
CA ASP A 829 44.02 7.16 11.56
C ASP A 829 44.89 8.19 12.34
N SER A 830 46.21 8.02 12.34
CA SER A 830 47.18 8.88 13.03
C SER A 830 47.38 10.29 12.41
N LEU A 831 46.88 10.57 11.20
CA LEU A 831 47.08 11.87 10.53
C LEU A 831 45.92 12.87 10.74
N LEU A 832 44.79 12.44 11.31
CA LEU A 832 43.69 13.33 11.69
C LEU A 832 43.84 13.87 13.13
N GLU A 833 44.62 13.21 13.98
CA GLU A 833 44.87 13.66 15.37
C GLU A 833 45.63 15.01 15.41
N ASP A 834 46.37 15.35 14.35
CA ASP A 834 47.17 16.59 14.24
C ASP A 834 46.44 17.80 13.62
N GLN A 835 45.11 17.85 13.71
CA GLN A 835 44.30 19.04 13.39
C GLN A 835 44.61 19.70 12.02
N THR A 836 44.15 19.14 10.89
CA THR A 836 43.82 19.97 9.69
C THR A 836 43.09 19.16 8.62
N ILE A 837 41.74 19.16 8.64
CA ILE A 837 40.93 18.97 7.40
C ILE A 837 40.89 20.32 6.65
N GLY A 838 42.06 20.94 6.45
CA GLY A 838 42.15 22.32 5.96
C GLY A 838 42.00 22.46 4.45
N LEU A 839 42.01 21.36 3.69
CA LEU A 839 42.17 21.38 2.23
C LEU A 839 41.31 20.31 1.51
N VAL A 840 40.09 20.07 1.98
CA VAL A 840 39.09 19.32 1.19
C VAL A 840 38.32 20.31 0.34
N GLU A 841 38.37 20.17 -0.98
CA GLU A 841 37.52 20.98 -1.86
C GLU A 841 36.04 20.82 -1.46
N ASN A 842 35.37 21.97 -1.32
CA ASN A 842 34.00 22.11 -0.84
C ASN A 842 32.98 21.21 -1.58
N GLU A 843 33.22 20.94 -2.86
CA GLU A 843 32.38 20.11 -3.72
C GLU A 843 32.43 18.61 -3.36
N VAL A 844 33.50 18.14 -2.73
CA VAL A 844 33.69 16.73 -2.33
C VAL A 844 32.66 16.28 -1.29
N PHE A 845 32.12 17.22 -0.49
CA PHE A 845 31.08 16.92 0.50
C PHE A 845 29.81 16.32 -0.11
N ALA A 846 29.54 16.49 -1.41
CA ALA A 846 28.44 15.80 -2.09
C ALA A 846 28.58 14.27 -2.03
N LEU A 847 29.81 13.76 -2.11
CA LEU A 847 30.11 12.32 -2.02
C LEU A 847 29.97 11.83 -0.58
N THR A 848 30.52 12.57 0.39
CA THR A 848 30.34 12.29 1.83
C THR A 848 28.85 12.25 2.21
N TYR A 849 28.05 13.15 1.64
CA TYR A 849 26.61 13.17 1.84
C TYR A 849 25.93 11.88 1.34
N GLY A 850 26.37 11.33 0.21
CA GLY A 850 25.88 10.04 -0.29
C GLY A 850 26.09 8.89 0.69
N ILE A 851 27.30 8.79 1.27
CA ILE A 851 27.62 7.78 2.30
C ILE A 851 26.78 8.04 3.56
N ALA A 852 26.77 9.28 4.08
CA ALA A 852 26.04 9.64 5.30
C ALA A 852 24.53 9.33 5.23
N ARG A 853 23.93 9.40 4.05
CA ARG A 853 22.53 8.98 3.83
C ARG A 853 22.34 7.48 3.92
N GLY A 854 23.26 6.67 3.39
CA GLY A 854 23.12 5.20 3.35
C GLY A 854 23.57 4.46 4.63
N ILE A 855 24.47 5.04 5.44
CA ILE A 855 25.01 4.37 6.63
C ILE A 855 23.96 4.16 7.72
N ARG A 856 24.14 3.08 8.51
CA ARG A 856 23.30 2.75 9.65
C ARG A 856 23.79 3.41 10.96
N PRO A 857 22.90 3.59 11.95
CA PRO A 857 23.25 4.16 13.26
C PRO A 857 24.43 3.48 13.97
N GLU A 858 24.56 2.16 13.83
CA GLU A 858 25.64 1.37 14.43
C GLU A 858 27.02 1.78 13.89
N ILE A 859 27.07 2.20 12.61
CA ILE A 859 28.31 2.65 11.96
C ILE A 859 28.65 4.07 12.37
N VAL A 860 27.66 4.96 12.44
CA VAL A 860 27.86 6.36 12.88
C VAL A 860 28.46 6.41 14.30
N SER A 861 28.09 5.45 15.15
CA SER A 861 28.59 5.36 16.53
C SER A 861 30.05 4.90 16.62
N ARG A 862 30.63 4.37 15.53
CA ARG A 862 32.04 3.94 15.43
C ARG A 862 32.99 5.02 14.91
N LEU A 863 32.47 6.17 14.46
CA LEU A 863 33.29 7.32 14.09
C LEU A 863 34.28 7.65 15.22
N SER A 864 35.45 8.21 14.93
CA SER A 864 36.31 8.73 16.01
C SER A 864 35.79 10.08 16.51
N ASP A 865 36.07 10.43 17.78
CA ASP A 865 35.68 11.72 18.37
C ASP A 865 36.10 12.91 17.48
N VAL A 866 37.32 12.84 16.92
CA VAL A 866 37.85 13.84 15.99
C VAL A 866 36.99 13.91 14.73
N LYS A 867 36.72 12.79 14.05
CA LYS A 867 35.91 12.75 12.82
C LYS A 867 34.49 13.24 13.06
N LEU A 868 33.87 12.83 14.17
CA LEU A 868 32.52 13.26 14.54
C LEU A 868 32.47 14.78 14.77
N ARG A 869 33.43 15.32 15.54
CA ARG A 869 33.53 16.78 15.74
C ARG A 869 33.80 17.51 14.44
N THR A 870 34.68 17.02 13.58
CA THR A 870 35.00 17.72 12.32
C THR A 870 33.86 17.64 11.30
N LEU A 871 33.06 16.58 11.24
CA LEU A 871 31.92 16.52 10.31
C LEU A 871 30.71 17.33 10.81
N LEU A 872 30.55 17.46 12.13
CA LEU A 872 29.45 18.22 12.71
C LEU A 872 29.79 19.71 12.87
N LEU A 873 31.00 20.02 13.31
CA LEU A 873 31.47 21.37 13.65
C LEU A 873 32.67 21.84 12.81
N GLY A 874 33.33 20.97 12.06
CA GLY A 874 34.44 21.38 11.18
C GLY A 874 33.92 22.06 9.91
N GLY A 875 34.56 23.18 9.54
CA GLY A 875 34.13 24.03 8.43
C GLY A 875 33.62 25.42 8.85
N PHE A 876 33.71 25.78 10.12
CA PHE A 876 33.58 27.17 10.56
C PHE A 876 34.68 28.04 9.95
N ASN A 877 34.43 29.35 9.82
CA ASN A 877 35.41 30.34 9.41
C ASN A 877 36.73 30.06 10.16
N SER A 878 37.71 29.49 9.46
CA SER A 878 39.09 29.60 9.91
C SER A 878 39.35 31.09 10.08
N PRO A 879 39.74 31.56 11.28
CA PRO A 879 40.11 32.95 11.46
C PRO A 879 41.15 33.29 10.41
N GLU A 880 41.03 34.48 9.85
CA GLU A 880 41.88 35.06 8.82
C GLU A 880 43.29 34.47 8.80
N GLY A 881 43.53 33.57 7.85
CA GLY A 881 44.87 33.14 7.47
C GLY A 881 45.20 31.68 7.73
N PHE A 882 44.68 30.75 6.93
CA PHE A 882 45.41 29.54 6.52
C PHE A 882 44.82 29.02 5.19
N GLY A 883 45.53 29.26 4.08
CA GLY A 883 45.24 28.73 2.73
C GLY A 883 45.05 29.81 1.64
N PRO A 884 45.68 29.69 0.45
CA PRO A 884 45.70 30.76 -0.56
C PRO A 884 44.42 30.76 -1.41
N SER A 885 43.28 31.10 -0.82
CA SER A 885 42.17 31.86 -1.44
C SER A 885 41.07 32.02 -0.39
N GLY A 886 40.91 33.22 0.17
CA GLY A 886 39.86 33.55 1.14
C GLY A 886 38.46 33.60 0.52
N SER A 887 37.97 32.49 -0.06
CA SER A 887 36.61 32.40 -0.59
C SER A 887 35.71 31.66 0.41
N VAL A 888 34.74 32.38 0.99
CA VAL A 888 33.62 31.81 1.75
C VAL A 888 32.97 30.66 0.95
N PRO A 889 32.72 29.48 1.55
CA PRO A 889 32.07 28.36 0.88
C PRO A 889 30.73 28.77 0.25
N ARG A 890 30.40 28.18 -0.91
CA ARG A 890 29.16 28.54 -1.62
C ARG A 890 27.93 28.08 -0.82
N PRO A 891 26.79 28.81 -0.88
CA PRO A 891 25.58 28.46 -0.13
C PRO A 891 25.08 27.02 -0.33
N ARG A 892 25.18 26.47 -1.55
CA ARG A 892 24.75 25.09 -1.85
C ARG A 892 25.64 24.06 -1.16
N THR A 893 26.96 24.28 -1.13
CA THR A 893 27.88 23.39 -0.40
C THR A 893 27.61 23.42 1.09
N GLN A 894 27.44 24.61 1.66
CA GLN A 894 27.16 24.73 3.09
C GLN A 894 25.84 24.02 3.46
N ALA A 895 24.83 24.07 2.59
CA ALA A 895 23.60 23.30 2.76
C ALA A 895 23.82 21.78 2.68
N VAL A 896 24.71 21.28 1.81
CA VAL A 896 25.08 19.84 1.78
C VAL A 896 25.75 19.44 3.09
N GLN A 897 26.67 20.26 3.59
CA GLN A 897 27.32 20.01 4.87
C GLN A 897 26.32 20.04 6.05
N ASP A 898 25.38 20.99 6.07
CA ASP A 898 24.32 21.04 7.09
C ASP A 898 23.48 19.76 7.07
N ASN A 899 23.17 19.23 5.87
CA ASN A 899 22.43 17.98 5.74
C ASN A 899 23.26 16.75 6.19
N ILE A 900 24.57 16.75 5.96
CA ILE A 900 25.47 15.73 6.54
C ILE A 900 25.38 15.80 8.07
N ALA A 901 25.53 17.00 8.63
CA ALA A 901 25.48 17.18 10.07
C ALA A 901 24.13 16.76 10.67
N PHE A 902 23.03 17.09 10.00
CA PHE A 902 21.69 16.64 10.35
C PHE A 902 21.58 15.11 10.41
N LEU A 903 22.04 14.41 9.36
CA LEU A 903 21.94 12.96 9.25
C LEU A 903 22.83 12.24 10.26
N LEU A 904 24.09 12.67 10.39
CA LEU A 904 25.03 12.09 11.35
C LEU A 904 24.57 12.36 12.77
N ALA A 905 24.12 13.59 13.05
CA ALA A 905 23.47 13.91 14.31
C ALA A 905 22.35 12.91 14.54
N ASN A 906 21.34 12.83 13.66
CA ASN A 906 20.16 11.97 13.80
C ASN A 906 20.48 10.50 14.08
N LYS A 907 21.40 9.92 13.30
CA LYS A 907 21.78 8.50 13.34
C LYS A 907 22.76 8.16 14.46
N TYR A 908 23.30 9.13 15.19
CA TYR A 908 24.19 8.85 16.31
C TYR A 908 23.45 8.07 17.42
N ASP A 909 23.88 6.83 17.70
CA ASP A 909 23.25 5.98 18.72
C ASP A 909 23.88 6.21 20.10
N THR A 910 23.17 6.95 20.95
CA THR A 910 23.55 7.23 22.34
C THR A 910 23.39 6.05 23.30
N ARG A 911 22.93 4.89 22.82
CA ARG A 911 22.68 3.66 23.57
C ARG A 911 23.62 2.52 23.19
N ALA A 912 24.42 2.67 22.14
CA ALA A 912 25.38 1.65 21.70
C ALA A 912 26.28 1.24 22.88
N ARG A 913 26.24 -0.05 23.25
CA ARG A 913 27.15 -0.66 24.21
C ARG A 913 28.28 -1.31 23.42
N VAL A 914 29.53 -1.09 23.84
CA VAL A 914 30.70 -1.74 23.24
C VAL A 914 30.51 -3.25 23.30
N ALA A 915 30.69 -3.93 22.17
CA ALA A 915 30.73 -5.39 22.14
C ALA A 915 32.00 -5.88 22.88
N PRO A 916 31.96 -7.00 23.61
CA PRO A 916 33.06 -7.46 24.46
C PRO A 916 34.39 -7.70 23.72
N GLU A 917 34.39 -7.80 22.38
CA GLU A 917 35.57 -8.02 21.55
C GLU A 917 36.35 -6.73 21.20
N GLU A 918 35.80 -5.53 21.42
CA GLU A 918 36.41 -4.23 21.06
C GLU A 918 36.96 -3.47 22.29
N GLY A 919 37.61 -4.19 23.22
CA GLY A 919 38.01 -3.73 24.57
C GLY A 919 38.95 -2.52 24.70
N ASN A 920 39.29 -1.82 23.61
CA ASN A 920 40.17 -0.64 23.61
C ASN A 920 39.54 0.65 23.02
N ARG A 921 38.29 0.63 22.55
CA ARG A 921 37.62 1.85 22.03
C ARG A 921 36.53 2.33 22.98
N VAL A 922 36.73 3.53 23.54
CA VAL A 922 35.76 4.22 24.41
C VAL A 922 34.60 4.70 23.53
N VAL A 923 33.36 4.47 23.96
CA VAL A 923 32.16 5.01 23.29
C VAL A 923 32.29 6.54 23.24
N ASN A 924 32.12 7.16 22.06
CA ASN A 924 32.20 8.61 21.73
C ASN A 924 31.24 9.55 22.49
N HIS A 925 30.78 9.13 23.65
CA HIS A 925 29.78 9.79 24.45
C HIS A 925 30.18 11.22 24.83
N ASP A 926 31.44 11.39 25.23
CA ASP A 926 31.98 12.66 25.69
C ASP A 926 32.16 13.67 24.53
N ALA A 927 32.43 13.19 23.31
CA ALA A 927 32.44 14.07 22.14
C ALA A 927 31.05 14.57 21.77
N TRP A 928 30.04 13.70 21.76
CA TRP A 928 28.66 14.12 21.47
C TRP A 928 28.14 15.12 22.51
N VAL A 929 28.37 14.86 23.80
CA VAL A 929 28.04 15.81 24.88
C VAL A 929 28.81 17.12 24.71
N GLY A 930 30.11 17.06 24.40
CA GLY A 930 30.92 18.25 24.14
C GLY A 930 30.43 19.10 22.96
N ILE A 931 29.92 18.48 21.89
CA ILE A 931 29.29 19.17 20.75
C ILE A 931 28.03 19.90 21.19
N LEU A 932 27.15 19.24 21.95
CA LEU A 932 25.94 19.86 22.48
C LEU A 932 26.26 21.02 23.43
N THR A 933 27.28 20.89 24.28
CA THR A 933 27.75 21.97 25.15
C THR A 933 28.31 23.15 24.34
N HIS A 934 29.04 22.89 23.25
CA HIS A 934 29.54 23.95 22.38
C HIS A 934 28.38 24.72 21.72
N ILE A 935 27.36 24.00 21.22
CA ILE A 935 26.14 24.61 20.67
C ILE A 935 25.43 25.45 21.73
N GLU A 936 25.27 24.93 22.95
CA GLU A 936 24.63 25.66 24.06
C GLU A 936 25.34 26.99 24.36
N LYS A 937 26.68 26.98 24.42
CA LYS A 937 27.50 28.20 24.61
C LYS A 937 27.34 29.20 23.47
N GLY A 938 27.34 28.73 22.22
CA GLY A 938 27.11 29.58 21.05
C GLY A 938 25.72 30.22 21.04
N LEU A 939 24.68 29.44 21.35
CA LEU A 939 23.31 29.94 21.47
C LEU A 939 23.15 30.94 22.63
N ASN A 940 23.96 30.84 23.68
CA ASN A 940 23.95 31.76 24.81
C ASN A 940 24.77 33.05 24.57
N GLY A 941 25.51 33.14 23.46
CA GLY A 941 26.41 34.27 23.18
C GLY A 941 27.70 34.24 23.99
N GLU A 942 28.09 33.08 24.51
CA GLU A 942 29.37 32.89 25.23
C GLU A 942 30.56 32.71 24.27
N THR A 943 30.29 32.41 23.00
CA THR A 943 31.26 32.32 21.90
C THR A 943 30.81 33.19 20.74
N ASP A 944 31.76 33.74 19.97
CA ASP A 944 31.45 34.53 18.77
C ASP A 944 30.91 33.60 17.67
N ALA A 945 29.60 33.68 17.41
CA ALA A 945 28.90 32.79 16.48
C ALA A 945 28.15 33.62 15.41
N ASP A 946 28.34 33.26 14.14
CA ASP A 946 27.71 33.91 12.99
C ASP A 946 26.44 33.19 12.49
N LEU A 947 25.82 33.71 11.42
CA LEU A 947 24.59 33.12 10.85
C LEU A 947 24.80 31.71 10.28
N ASP A 948 26.00 31.40 9.75
CA ASP A 948 26.33 30.07 9.25
C ASP A 948 26.43 29.07 10.41
N ASP A 949 26.95 29.51 11.57
CA ASP A 949 26.99 28.73 12.81
C ASP A 949 25.59 28.40 13.31
N PHE A 950 24.69 29.39 13.37
CA PHE A 950 23.29 29.14 13.75
C PHE A 950 22.57 28.16 12.80
N SER A 951 22.90 28.19 11.50
CA SER A 951 22.37 27.22 10.52
C SER A 951 22.85 25.81 10.85
N ARG A 952 24.14 25.65 11.13
CA ARG A 952 24.74 24.37 11.50
C ARG A 952 24.21 23.83 12.82
N PHE A 953 24.12 24.68 13.85
CA PHE A 953 23.54 24.34 15.14
C PHE A 953 22.10 23.83 14.98
N THR A 954 21.30 24.53 14.18
CA THR A 954 19.91 24.13 13.91
C THR A 954 19.85 22.75 13.23
N ALA A 955 20.72 22.49 12.25
CA ALA A 955 20.77 21.19 11.56
C ALA A 955 21.12 20.04 12.52
N ILE A 956 22.14 20.22 13.38
CA ILE A 956 22.54 19.21 14.38
C ILE A 956 21.41 18.97 15.38
N LEU A 957 20.82 20.04 15.92
CA LEU A 957 19.72 19.94 16.87
C LEU A 957 18.49 19.30 16.25
N ALA A 958 18.14 19.62 15.00
CA ALA A 958 17.00 19.00 14.32
C ALA A 958 17.17 17.47 14.19
N GLY A 959 18.38 16.99 13.90
CA GLY A 959 18.68 15.56 13.91
C GLY A 959 18.53 14.93 15.31
N ALA A 960 19.04 15.60 16.35
CA ALA A 960 18.98 15.14 17.73
C ALA A 960 17.56 15.14 18.33
N PHE A 961 16.77 16.16 18.02
CA PHE A 961 15.39 16.31 18.47
C PHE A 961 14.49 15.27 17.80
N ALA A 962 14.71 14.95 16.52
CA ALA A 962 13.97 13.91 15.79
C ALA A 962 14.00 12.53 16.47
N ARG A 963 15.14 12.17 17.11
CA ARG A 963 15.25 10.93 17.90
C ARG A 963 14.93 11.11 19.39
N ARG A 964 14.55 12.31 19.84
CA ARG A 964 14.43 12.71 21.27
C ARG A 964 15.63 12.21 22.08
N ASP A 965 16.80 12.74 21.75
CA ASP A 965 18.04 12.43 22.46
C ASP A 965 17.92 12.77 23.95
N LYS A 966 18.45 11.90 24.80
CA LYS A 966 18.47 12.07 26.27
C LYS A 966 19.42 13.18 26.73
N TYR A 967 20.38 13.60 25.91
CA TYR A 967 21.33 14.68 26.22
C TYR A 967 20.83 16.06 25.82
N ILE A 968 19.65 16.18 25.22
CA ILE A 968 19.00 17.48 25.10
C ILE A 968 18.52 17.90 26.48
N THR A 969 19.32 18.72 27.15
CA THR A 969 19.03 19.27 28.47
C THR A 969 18.01 20.41 28.37
N PRO A 970 17.31 20.73 29.47
CA PRO A 970 16.51 21.95 29.54
C PRO A 970 17.33 23.21 29.20
N GLY A 971 18.62 23.24 29.57
CA GLY A 971 19.55 24.33 29.23
C GLY A 971 19.65 24.59 27.73
N ILE A 972 19.85 23.54 26.92
CA ILE A 972 19.88 23.64 25.45
C ILE A 972 18.54 24.16 24.91
N THR A 973 17.41 23.61 25.37
CA THR A 973 16.09 24.05 24.88
C THR A 973 15.81 25.50 25.23
N THR A 974 16.22 25.95 26.43
CA THR A 974 16.14 27.35 26.84
C THR A 974 17.07 28.24 26.03
N ALA A 975 18.30 27.79 25.75
CA ALA A 975 19.25 28.50 24.89
C ALA A 975 18.67 28.71 23.48
N VAL A 976 18.08 27.66 22.88
CA VAL A 976 17.37 27.76 21.58
C VAL A 976 16.25 28.80 21.64
N SER A 977 15.42 28.76 22.68
CA SER A 977 14.29 29.69 22.83
C SER A 977 14.70 31.16 22.91
N HIS A 978 15.86 31.46 23.51
CA HIS A 978 16.29 32.83 23.80
C HIS A 978 17.40 33.35 22.87
N ALA A 979 18.07 32.47 22.11
CA ALA A 979 19.25 32.83 21.30
C ALA A 979 19.00 34.02 20.37
N ALA A 980 17.87 34.03 19.64
CA ALA A 980 17.55 35.13 18.74
C ALA A 980 17.36 36.47 19.46
N ALA A 981 16.83 36.47 20.68
CA ALA A 981 16.60 37.70 21.46
C ALA A 981 17.88 38.26 22.11
N LYS A 982 18.93 37.42 22.25
CA LYS A 982 20.24 37.82 22.79
C LYS A 982 21.18 38.42 21.72
N GLY A 983 20.82 38.33 20.45
CA GLY A 983 21.66 38.78 19.33
C GLY A 983 21.62 40.30 19.06
N ASN A 984 22.41 40.74 18.08
CA ASN A 984 22.41 42.13 17.61
C ASN A 984 21.11 42.46 16.85
N LYS A 985 20.67 43.73 16.89
CA LYS A 985 19.42 44.17 16.24
C LYS A 985 19.32 43.81 14.76
N GLU A 986 20.45 43.76 14.05
CA GLU A 986 20.50 43.49 12.60
C GLU A 986 20.45 41.99 12.24
N THR A 987 20.93 41.10 13.13
CA THR A 987 21.04 39.64 12.88
C THR A 987 19.98 38.82 13.60
N SER A 988 19.38 39.36 14.66
CA SER A 988 18.35 38.69 15.47
C SER A 988 17.15 38.16 14.68
N PRO A 989 16.58 38.90 13.70
CA PRO A 989 15.49 38.38 12.88
C PRO A 989 15.89 37.17 12.02
N GLN A 990 17.11 37.16 11.47
CA GLN A 990 17.62 36.06 10.67
C GLN A 990 17.90 34.84 11.55
N ILE A 991 18.47 35.02 12.75
CA ILE A 991 18.68 33.94 13.73
C ILE A 991 17.34 33.29 14.11
N ALA A 992 16.29 34.09 14.37
CA ALA A 992 14.96 33.59 14.65
C ALA A 992 14.41 32.71 13.50
N ARG A 993 14.58 33.15 12.25
CA ARG A 993 14.15 32.40 11.05
C ARG A 993 14.95 31.12 10.85
N ILE A 994 16.26 31.14 11.11
CA ILE A 994 17.13 29.97 11.05
C ILE A 994 16.69 28.94 12.10
N LEU A 995 16.61 29.32 13.37
CA LEU A 995 16.23 28.42 14.47
C LEU A 995 14.82 27.84 14.29
N SER A 996 13.91 28.58 13.65
CA SER A 996 12.57 28.07 13.34
C SER A 996 12.55 26.86 12.38
N GLN A 997 13.66 26.61 11.66
CA GLN A 997 13.79 25.41 10.82
C GLN A 997 13.88 24.12 11.65
N LEU A 998 14.16 24.21 12.96
CA LEU A 998 14.09 23.08 13.89
C LEU A 998 12.71 22.38 13.88
N PHE A 999 11.65 23.12 13.56
CA PHE A 999 10.28 22.63 13.54
C PHE A 999 9.82 22.15 12.16
N ALA A 1000 10.66 22.26 11.13
CA ALA A 1000 10.33 21.84 9.77
C ALA A 1000 10.48 20.32 9.61
N THR A 1001 9.55 19.71 8.87
CA THR A 1001 9.70 18.32 8.45
C THR A 1001 10.77 18.22 7.38
N SER A 1002 11.91 17.62 7.73
CA SER A 1002 13.00 17.39 6.77
C SER A 1002 12.69 16.20 5.87
N LYS A 1003 12.82 16.38 4.55
CA LYS A 1003 12.79 15.26 3.58
C LYS A 1003 13.93 14.26 3.78
N ALA A 1004 14.97 14.64 4.53
CA ALA A 1004 16.09 13.76 4.85
C ALA A 1004 15.71 12.70 5.90
N LEU A 1005 14.64 12.88 6.68
CA LEU A 1005 14.09 11.87 7.61
C LEU A 1005 13.29 10.81 6.86
N ASP A 1006 14.00 10.02 6.07
CA ASP A 1006 13.47 8.87 5.37
C ASP A 1006 13.82 7.60 6.16
N PRO A 1007 12.84 6.86 6.70
CA PRO A 1007 13.09 5.60 7.40
C PRO A 1007 13.82 4.57 6.55
N ALA A 1008 13.68 4.61 5.22
CA ALA A 1008 14.44 3.73 4.33
C ALA A 1008 15.95 3.97 4.51
N ASN A 1009 16.37 5.23 4.68
CA ASN A 1009 17.78 5.62 4.88
C ASN A 1009 18.27 5.43 6.33
N HIS A 1010 17.64 4.54 7.11
CA HIS A 1010 18.00 4.24 8.51
C HIS A 1010 17.97 5.45 9.45
N THR A 1011 17.15 6.46 9.14
CA THR A 1011 16.96 7.61 10.03
C THR A 1011 16.03 7.28 11.19
N ILE A 1012 16.29 7.88 12.35
CA ILE A 1012 15.55 7.64 13.58
C ILE A 1012 14.52 8.75 13.76
N HIS A 1013 13.23 8.39 13.69
CA HIS A 1013 12.12 9.32 13.83
C HIS A 1013 11.17 8.86 14.94
N LYS A 1014 11.24 9.49 16.12
CA LYS A 1014 10.34 9.15 17.22
C LYS A 1014 8.96 9.80 17.05
N PRO A 1015 7.87 9.08 17.39
CA PRO A 1015 6.52 9.65 17.38
C PRO A 1015 6.43 10.93 18.20
N LEU A 1016 5.67 11.92 17.69
CA LEU A 1016 5.37 13.19 18.34
C LEU A 1016 6.60 14.05 18.69
N TYR A 1017 7.77 13.82 18.05
CA TYR A 1017 8.97 14.60 18.38
C TYR A 1017 8.78 16.10 18.10
N LEU A 1018 8.04 16.50 17.06
CA LEU A 1018 7.76 17.91 16.78
C LEU A 1018 6.89 18.56 17.85
N GLN A 1019 5.90 17.83 18.38
CA GLN A 1019 5.06 18.29 19.49
C GLN A 1019 5.90 18.46 20.76
N TRP A 1020 6.79 17.50 21.03
CA TRP A 1020 7.76 17.59 22.11
C TRP A 1020 8.68 18.80 21.93
N THR A 1021 9.23 19.00 20.72
CA THR A 1021 10.12 20.12 20.36
C THR A 1021 9.43 21.46 20.58
N TYR A 1022 8.17 21.60 20.13
CA TYR A 1022 7.33 22.79 20.37
C TYR A 1022 7.14 23.06 21.86
N HIS A 1023 6.81 22.02 22.64
CA HIS A 1023 6.62 22.17 24.09
C HIS A 1023 7.89 22.58 24.84
N GLN A 1024 9.06 22.13 24.40
CA GLN A 1024 10.32 22.49 25.03
C GLN A 1024 10.81 23.89 24.61
N CYS A 1025 10.65 24.27 23.34
CA CYS A 1025 11.35 25.44 22.78
C CYS A 1025 10.45 26.64 22.46
N VAL A 1026 9.15 26.45 22.25
CA VAL A 1026 8.24 27.53 21.80
C VAL A 1026 7.27 27.93 22.91
N ARG A 1027 6.62 26.94 23.53
CA ARG A 1027 5.63 27.19 24.60
C ARG A 1027 6.16 28.05 25.76
N PRO A 1028 7.42 27.89 26.25
CA PRO A 1028 7.93 28.70 27.36
C PRO A 1028 8.06 30.20 27.05
N VAL A 1029 8.27 30.57 25.78
CA VAL A 1029 8.48 31.96 25.36
C VAL A 1029 7.24 32.59 24.72
N LEU A 1030 6.13 31.85 24.64
CA LEU A 1030 4.88 32.32 24.03
C LEU A 1030 4.34 33.60 24.69
N GLN A 1031 4.49 33.73 26.01
CA GLN A 1031 4.06 34.91 26.76
C GLN A 1031 4.98 36.12 26.57
N LEU A 1032 6.21 35.92 26.06
CA LEU A 1032 7.18 36.99 25.79
C LEU A 1032 6.92 37.65 24.42
N ALA A 1033 6.17 36.99 23.55
CA ALA A 1033 5.78 37.52 22.25
C ALA A 1033 4.47 38.30 22.33
N TYR A 1034 4.64 39.62 22.51
CA TYR A 1034 3.70 40.70 22.20
C TYR A 1034 2.23 40.62 22.70
N PRO A 1035 1.74 41.56 23.54
CA PRO A 1035 2.45 42.56 24.36
C PRO A 1035 2.45 42.19 25.85
N LEU A 1036 3.57 42.41 26.55
CA LEU A 1036 3.60 42.56 28.01
C LEU A 1036 4.63 43.64 28.43
N SER A 1037 4.19 44.89 28.44
CA SER A 1037 4.73 45.95 29.30
C SER A 1037 3.56 46.56 30.06
N GLN A 1038 3.21 46.01 31.24
CA GLN A 1038 2.12 46.54 32.08
C GLN A 1038 2.48 47.84 32.81
N THR A 1039 3.67 48.39 32.59
CA THR A 1039 4.24 49.48 33.40
C THR A 1039 4.27 50.86 32.74
N GLN A 1040 3.73 51.05 31.54
CA GLN A 1040 3.64 52.38 30.92
C GLN A 1040 2.29 52.64 30.24
N ALA A 1041 1.80 53.88 30.35
CA ALA A 1041 0.49 54.34 29.90
C ALA A 1041 0.26 54.27 28.36
N ASN A 1042 1.27 53.86 27.59
CA ASN A 1042 1.19 53.48 26.17
C ASN A 1042 2.09 52.25 25.93
N PRO A 1043 1.55 51.05 25.73
CA PRO A 1043 2.37 49.85 25.53
C PRO A 1043 2.96 49.82 24.11
N GLN A 1044 4.24 50.19 23.98
CA GLN A 1044 5.03 49.95 22.76
C GLN A 1044 5.80 48.61 22.84
N PRO A 1045 6.12 47.95 21.71
CA PRO A 1045 7.01 46.79 21.70
C PRO A 1045 8.39 47.10 22.20
N SER A 1046 8.92 46.19 23.04
CA SER A 1046 10.37 46.02 23.08
C SER A 1046 10.83 45.30 21.81
N THR A 1047 12.02 45.64 21.30
CA THR A 1047 12.63 44.94 20.16
C THR A 1047 12.68 43.43 20.39
N GLU A 1048 12.97 42.98 21.62
CA GLU A 1048 13.00 41.56 22.02
C GLU A 1048 11.64 40.86 21.84
N SER A 1049 10.54 41.50 22.26
CA SER A 1049 9.19 40.92 22.15
C SER A 1049 8.80 40.65 20.69
N THR A 1050 9.25 41.50 19.77
CA THR A 1050 9.07 41.32 18.32
C THR A 1050 9.93 40.17 17.79
N ILE A 1051 11.16 39.99 18.27
CA ILE A 1051 12.00 38.85 17.87
C ILE A 1051 11.39 37.51 18.29
N TYR A 1052 10.85 37.40 19.51
CA TYR A 1052 10.10 36.20 19.92
C TYR A 1052 8.87 35.97 19.02
N ALA A 1053 8.15 37.03 18.65
CA ALA A 1053 7.03 36.95 17.73
C ALA A 1053 7.44 36.39 16.35
N ILE A 1054 8.58 36.83 15.80
CA ILE A 1054 9.15 36.31 14.54
C ILE A 1054 9.50 34.82 14.68
N TYR A 1055 10.18 34.43 15.76
CA TYR A 1055 10.56 33.03 16.01
C TYR A 1055 9.33 32.12 16.10
N ILE A 1056 8.34 32.49 16.91
CA ILE A 1056 7.10 31.71 17.10
C ILE A 1056 6.29 31.63 15.81
N LEU A 1057 6.21 32.74 15.06
CA LEU A 1057 5.49 32.80 13.79
C LEU A 1057 6.04 31.78 12.78
N HIS A 1058 7.37 31.76 12.59
CA HIS A 1058 7.99 30.82 11.66
C HIS A 1058 8.03 29.38 12.20
N ALA A 1059 8.10 29.19 13.51
CA ALA A 1059 7.93 27.86 14.10
C ALA A 1059 6.53 27.31 13.82
N ALA A 1060 5.47 28.12 14.03
CA ALA A 1060 4.09 27.74 13.74
C ALA A 1060 3.85 27.50 12.24
N LYS A 1061 4.51 28.26 11.36
CA LYS A 1061 4.47 28.04 9.89
C LYS A 1061 4.95 26.64 9.51
N ASN A 1062 5.96 26.13 10.21
CA ASN A 1062 6.61 24.85 9.92
C ASN A 1062 5.91 23.65 10.60
N LEU A 1063 5.04 23.90 11.58
CA LEU A 1063 4.25 22.90 12.29
C LEU A 1063 2.85 22.75 11.67
N SER A 1064 2.22 21.59 11.89
CA SER A 1064 0.78 21.46 11.67
C SER A 1064 -0.01 21.99 12.87
N PHE A 1065 -1.25 22.43 12.63
CA PHE A 1065 -2.18 22.94 13.65
C PHE A 1065 -2.26 22.10 14.93
N GLU A 1066 -2.26 20.77 14.82
CA GLU A 1066 -2.36 19.84 15.95
C GLU A 1066 -1.25 20.01 16.99
N HIS A 1067 -0.06 20.46 16.57
CA HIS A 1067 1.10 20.63 17.46
C HIS A 1067 0.94 21.81 18.43
N TYR A 1068 0.23 22.87 18.02
CA TYR A 1068 0.09 24.12 18.77
C TYR A 1068 -1.36 24.48 19.10
N ALA A 1069 -2.32 23.61 18.79
CA ALA A 1069 -3.75 23.82 19.03
C ALA A 1069 -4.09 24.32 20.45
N PRO A 1070 -3.48 23.83 21.55
CA PRO A 1070 -3.77 24.34 22.90
C PRO A 1070 -3.43 25.81 23.11
N ASP A 1071 -2.47 26.33 22.34
CA ASP A 1071 -1.86 27.66 22.49
C ASP A 1071 -2.28 28.62 21.35
N VAL A 1072 -3.19 28.19 20.49
CA VAL A 1072 -3.57 28.86 19.24
C VAL A 1072 -4.08 30.29 19.43
N ALA A 1073 -4.79 30.58 20.53
CA ALA A 1073 -5.32 31.92 20.80
C ALA A 1073 -4.20 32.98 20.93
N SER A 1074 -3.06 32.60 21.52
CA SER A 1074 -1.88 33.47 21.61
C SER A 1074 -1.20 33.62 20.26
N ILE A 1075 -1.12 32.54 19.47
CA ILE A 1075 -0.53 32.56 18.13
C ILE A 1075 -1.36 33.41 17.17
N VAL A 1076 -2.69 33.39 17.25
CA VAL A 1076 -3.58 34.25 16.45
C VAL A 1076 -3.26 35.73 16.65
N ARG A 1077 -2.96 36.15 17.89
CA ARG A 1077 -2.56 37.54 18.18
C ARG A 1077 -1.24 37.90 17.52
N ILE A 1078 -0.25 36.99 17.60
CA ILE A 1078 1.07 37.16 16.97
C ILE A 1078 0.93 37.27 15.45
N VAL A 1079 0.14 36.38 14.84
CA VAL A 1079 -0.10 36.34 13.38
C VAL A 1079 -0.81 37.61 12.90
N LEU A 1080 -1.83 38.08 13.62
CA LEU A 1080 -2.52 39.32 13.29
C LEU A 1080 -1.60 40.54 13.42
N ALA A 1081 -0.78 40.59 14.46
CA ALA A 1081 0.22 41.63 14.63
C ALA A 1081 1.23 41.62 13.47
N ALA A 1082 1.70 40.44 13.05
CA ALA A 1082 2.60 40.31 11.90
C ALA A 1082 1.95 40.80 10.60
N MET A 1083 0.73 40.36 10.27
CA MET A 1083 0.03 40.83 9.06
C MET A 1083 -0.24 42.35 9.07
N GLN A 1084 -0.32 42.97 10.24
CA GLN A 1084 -0.58 44.40 10.40
C GLN A 1084 0.66 45.25 10.59
N LYS A 1085 1.80 44.71 11.02
CA LYS A 1085 2.96 45.53 11.39
C LYS A 1085 4.25 45.14 10.67
N ALA A 1086 4.36 43.92 10.17
CA ALA A 1086 5.56 43.45 9.51
C ALA A 1086 5.86 44.24 8.23
N ALA A 1087 7.12 44.65 8.07
CA ALA A 1087 7.63 45.26 6.84
C ALA A 1087 8.27 44.21 5.90
N ASP A 1088 8.67 43.06 6.43
CA ASP A 1088 9.28 41.98 5.67
C ASP A 1088 8.22 41.07 5.04
N ILE A 1089 8.29 40.92 3.72
CA ILE A 1089 7.38 40.12 2.89
C ILE A 1089 7.41 38.64 3.32
N TYR A 1090 8.56 38.13 3.80
CA TYR A 1090 8.68 36.74 4.23
C TYR A 1090 7.92 36.44 5.53
N ASP A 1091 7.89 37.40 6.46
CA ASP A 1091 7.13 37.29 7.70
C ASP A 1091 5.62 37.41 7.41
N ILE A 1092 5.23 38.28 6.48
CA ILE A 1092 3.85 38.40 6.01
C ILE A 1092 3.36 37.09 5.38
N GLU A 1093 4.18 36.45 4.53
CA GLU A 1093 3.85 35.16 3.94
C GLU A 1093 3.61 34.08 5.01
N ALA A 1094 4.48 34.03 6.02
CA ALA A 1094 4.34 33.11 7.15
C ALA A 1094 3.03 33.36 7.90
N ALA A 1095 2.70 34.62 8.17
CA ALA A 1095 1.48 35.01 8.87
C ALA A 1095 0.22 34.64 8.08
N CYS A 1096 0.20 34.87 6.77
CA CYS A 1096 -0.89 34.44 5.91
C CYS A 1096 -1.04 32.91 5.88
N ALA A 1097 0.07 32.16 5.84
CA ALA A 1097 0.06 30.71 5.87
C ALA A 1097 -0.53 30.17 7.17
N VAL A 1098 -0.08 30.67 8.33
CA VAL A 1098 -0.60 30.23 9.65
C VAL A 1098 -2.07 30.64 9.82
N THR A 1099 -2.47 31.83 9.37
CA THR A 1099 -3.89 32.27 9.38
C THR A 1099 -4.78 31.31 8.63
N LEU A 1100 -4.36 30.91 7.41
CA LEU A 1100 -5.08 29.92 6.63
C LEU A 1100 -5.16 28.58 7.34
N GLN A 1101 -4.06 28.10 7.95
CA GLN A 1101 -4.10 26.85 8.71
C GLN A 1101 -5.13 26.88 9.85
N VAL A 1102 -5.19 27.98 10.60
CA VAL A 1102 -6.14 28.15 11.70
C VAL A 1102 -7.58 28.26 11.17
N LEU A 1103 -7.86 29.08 10.16
CA LEU A 1103 -9.21 29.21 9.58
C LEU A 1103 -9.78 27.87 9.08
N HIS A 1104 -8.96 27.03 8.44
CA HIS A 1104 -9.42 25.72 7.97
C HIS A 1104 -9.77 24.73 9.09
N ARG A 1105 -9.24 24.91 10.30
CA ARG A 1105 -9.36 23.93 11.39
C ARG A 1105 -10.25 24.41 12.54
N ASP A 1106 -10.11 25.67 12.94
CA ASP A 1106 -10.88 26.28 14.03
C ASP A 1106 -11.15 27.77 13.71
N PRO A 1107 -12.15 28.07 12.87
CA PRO A 1107 -12.45 29.44 12.44
C PRO A 1107 -13.02 30.32 13.56
N GLU A 1108 -13.67 29.74 14.58
CA GLU A 1108 -14.31 30.48 15.68
C GLU A 1108 -13.32 31.37 16.46
N LEU A 1109 -12.03 31.00 16.47
CA LEU A 1109 -10.96 31.79 17.08
C LEU A 1109 -10.79 33.18 16.45
N PHE A 1110 -11.23 33.37 15.21
CA PHE A 1110 -11.19 34.67 14.53
C PHE A 1110 -12.50 35.47 14.68
N ARG A 1111 -13.55 34.93 15.33
CA ARG A 1111 -14.85 35.59 15.48
C ARG A 1111 -14.74 36.97 16.14
N SER A 1112 -13.92 37.10 17.18
CA SER A 1112 -13.65 38.38 17.87
C SER A 1112 -12.67 39.29 17.13
N HIS A 1113 -12.05 38.81 16.05
CA HIS A 1113 -10.98 39.48 15.33
C HIS A 1113 -11.29 39.73 13.84
N VAL A 1114 -12.52 39.48 13.37
CA VAL A 1114 -12.91 39.60 11.95
C VAL A 1114 -12.53 40.96 11.36
N SER A 1115 -12.80 42.06 12.07
CA SER A 1115 -12.39 43.41 11.65
C SER A 1115 -10.89 43.52 11.40
N SER A 1116 -10.09 42.97 12.32
CA SER A 1116 -8.62 43.00 12.26
C SER A 1116 -8.08 42.11 11.15
N VAL A 1117 -8.68 40.93 10.92
CA VAL A 1117 -8.31 40.00 9.84
C VAL A 1117 -8.61 40.62 8.47
N VAL A 1118 -9.80 41.21 8.31
CA VAL A 1118 -10.21 41.87 7.06
C VAL A 1118 -9.29 43.06 6.75
N ALA A 1119 -9.03 43.92 7.74
CA ALA A 1119 -8.13 45.05 7.57
C ALA A 1119 -6.70 44.59 7.22
N ALA A 1120 -6.21 43.54 7.89
CA ALA A 1120 -4.89 42.98 7.66
C ALA A 1120 -4.77 42.34 6.25
N ALA A 1121 -5.75 41.55 5.82
CA ALA A 1121 -5.73 40.89 4.51
C ALA A 1121 -5.78 41.90 3.35
N LYS A 1122 -6.57 42.98 3.49
CA LYS A 1122 -6.63 44.08 2.51
C LYS A 1122 -5.29 44.82 2.42
N ARG A 1123 -4.71 45.16 3.56
CA ARG A 1123 -3.41 45.84 3.64
C ARG A 1123 -2.30 45.00 3.01
N VAL A 1124 -2.21 43.73 3.39
CA VAL A 1124 -1.18 42.81 2.87
C VAL A 1124 -1.26 42.69 1.34
N TYR A 1125 -2.47 42.68 0.78
CA TYR A 1125 -2.64 42.72 -0.67
C TYR A 1125 -2.17 44.04 -1.28
N GLU A 1126 -2.61 45.19 -0.74
CA GLU A 1126 -2.22 46.52 -1.22
C GLU A 1126 -0.69 46.71 -1.19
N GLU A 1127 -0.03 46.29 -0.11
CA GLU A 1127 1.43 46.30 0.00
C GLU A 1127 2.09 45.35 -1.02
N ALA A 1128 1.54 44.17 -1.26
CA ALA A 1128 2.10 43.21 -2.21
C ALA A 1128 1.93 43.63 -3.69
N VAL A 1129 0.97 44.51 -4.02
CA VAL A 1129 0.69 45.05 -5.37
C VAL A 1129 1.56 46.27 -5.73
N LEU A 1130 1.95 47.10 -4.76
CA LEU A 1130 2.71 48.34 -5.01
C LEU A 1130 4.18 48.08 -5.43
N ASP A 1131 4.65 48.83 -6.44
CA ASP A 1131 5.94 48.69 -7.17
C ASP A 1131 7.19 48.80 -6.25
N PRO A 1132 8.26 47.97 -6.43
CA PRO A 1132 9.44 47.95 -5.54
C PRO A 1132 10.26 49.24 -5.53
N SER A 1133 10.08 50.10 -6.55
CA SER A 1133 10.86 51.32 -6.78
C SER A 1133 10.52 52.47 -5.83
N LYS A 1134 9.45 52.35 -5.03
CA LYS A 1134 9.05 53.33 -4.02
C LYS A 1134 8.94 52.65 -2.66
N PRO A 1135 10.04 52.51 -1.90
CA PRO A 1135 9.91 52.24 -0.48
C PRO A 1135 9.18 53.45 0.12
N ARG A 1136 7.98 53.24 0.67
CA ARG A 1136 7.48 54.20 1.67
C ARG A 1136 8.44 54.05 2.85
N ALA A 1137 9.45 54.91 2.89
CA ALA A 1137 10.27 55.08 4.07
C ALA A 1137 9.33 55.50 5.20
N ARG A 1138 8.85 54.53 5.99
CA ARG A 1138 8.66 54.82 7.40
C ARG A 1138 10.04 55.15 7.92
N ALA A 1139 10.19 56.29 8.58
CA ALA A 1139 11.42 56.64 9.26
C ALA A 1139 11.86 55.40 10.06
N ALA A 1140 13.08 54.94 9.83
CA ALA A 1140 13.61 53.71 10.41
C ALA A 1140 13.58 53.70 11.96
N ASP A 1141 13.36 54.87 12.57
CA ASP A 1141 13.33 55.08 14.00
C ASP A 1141 11.99 54.76 14.68
N ASP A 1142 10.92 54.41 13.95
CA ASP A 1142 9.55 54.27 14.50
C ASP A 1142 8.78 52.99 14.06
N ALA A 1143 9.47 51.97 13.53
CA ALA A 1143 8.85 50.71 13.10
C ALA A 1143 8.95 49.61 14.17
N ASP A 1144 7.80 49.26 14.77
CA ASP A 1144 7.62 48.18 15.75
C ASP A 1144 8.10 46.77 15.29
N TRP A 1145 8.27 46.55 13.97
CA TRP A 1145 8.70 45.28 13.36
C TRP A 1145 9.91 45.49 12.44
N PRO A 1146 11.03 44.78 12.64
CA PRO A 1146 12.26 45.01 11.89
C PRO A 1146 12.09 44.68 10.40
N ALA A 1147 12.60 45.54 9.52
CA ALA A 1147 12.67 45.28 8.09
C ALA A 1147 14.03 44.64 7.76
N SER A 1148 14.03 43.65 6.85
CA SER A 1148 15.28 43.13 6.30
C SER A 1148 15.98 44.24 5.50
N THR A 1149 17.27 44.48 5.77
CA THR A 1149 18.09 45.45 5.04
C THR A 1149 18.23 45.02 3.59
N ALA A 1150 17.34 45.53 2.74
CA ALA A 1150 17.44 45.37 1.29
C ALA A 1150 18.51 46.33 0.75
N GLY A 1151 19.73 45.83 0.57
CA GLY A 1151 20.77 46.52 -0.21
C GLY A 1151 22.09 46.73 0.53
N GLY A 1152 23.01 45.79 0.37
CA GLY A 1152 24.40 45.94 0.77
C GLY A 1152 25.08 44.58 0.96
N GLY A 1153 25.72 44.04 -0.08
CA GLY A 1153 26.80 43.02 0.00
C GLY A 1153 26.57 41.69 0.76
N GLY A 1154 25.39 41.39 1.33
CA GLY A 1154 25.19 40.25 2.23
C GLY A 1154 25.08 38.87 1.57
N ASN A 1155 25.50 37.83 2.32
CA ASN A 1155 25.54 36.41 1.94
C ASN A 1155 24.19 35.93 1.36
N SER A 1156 24.18 35.40 0.13
CA SER A 1156 22.95 34.99 -0.56
C SER A 1156 22.23 33.81 0.09
N ARG A 1157 22.90 33.07 0.99
CA ARG A 1157 22.34 31.91 1.70
C ARG A 1157 21.11 32.23 2.56
N PHE A 1158 21.09 33.41 3.18
CA PHE A 1158 20.03 33.80 4.13
C PHE A 1158 19.07 34.85 3.56
N ARG A 1159 18.89 34.85 2.23
CA ARG A 1159 17.87 35.67 1.57
C ARG A 1159 16.51 35.00 1.69
N TYR A 1160 15.78 35.41 2.71
CA TYR A 1160 14.38 35.05 2.90
C TYR A 1160 13.50 35.99 2.07
N GLU A 1161 13.43 35.75 0.76
CA GLU A 1161 12.57 36.52 -0.15
C GLU A 1161 11.16 35.92 -0.12
N GLY A 1162 10.20 36.62 0.50
CA GLY A 1162 8.79 36.20 0.48
C GLY A 1162 8.17 36.31 -0.92
N ASN A 1163 7.27 35.38 -1.27
CA ASN A 1163 6.65 35.35 -2.59
C ASN A 1163 5.39 36.24 -2.63
N ARG A 1164 5.49 37.41 -3.27
CA ARG A 1164 4.38 38.37 -3.38
C ARG A 1164 3.14 37.79 -4.06
N ASP A 1165 3.30 37.00 -5.11
CA ASP A 1165 2.17 36.39 -5.83
C ASP A 1165 1.42 35.40 -4.94
N LYS A 1166 2.18 34.63 -4.15
CA LYS A 1166 1.65 33.69 -3.16
C LYS A 1166 0.91 34.44 -2.04
N ILE A 1167 1.46 35.54 -1.55
CA ILE A 1167 0.83 36.40 -0.53
C ILE A 1167 -0.50 36.97 -1.06
N ARG A 1168 -0.52 37.54 -2.27
CA ARG A 1168 -1.75 38.05 -2.89
C ARG A 1168 -2.81 36.96 -3.06
N LYS A 1169 -2.39 35.75 -3.44
CA LYS A 1169 -3.30 34.59 -3.50
C LYS A 1169 -3.82 34.20 -2.10
N GLN A 1170 -2.96 34.16 -1.09
CA GLN A 1170 -3.31 33.76 0.27
C GLN A 1170 -4.22 34.78 0.95
N SER A 1171 -3.99 36.09 0.77
CA SER A 1171 -4.85 37.14 1.33
C SER A 1171 -6.29 37.03 0.83
N PHE A 1172 -6.50 36.75 -0.47
CA PHE A 1172 -7.84 36.48 -0.99
C PHE A 1172 -8.42 35.17 -0.54
N LYS A 1173 -7.58 34.15 -0.32
CA LYS A 1173 -8.07 32.89 0.25
C LYS A 1173 -8.55 33.09 1.69
N ILE A 1174 -7.86 33.92 2.48
CA ILE A 1174 -8.31 34.32 3.82
C ILE A 1174 -9.66 35.03 3.72
N LEU A 1175 -9.78 36.04 2.86
CA LEU A 1175 -11.04 36.75 2.66
C LEU A 1175 -12.16 35.82 2.17
N GLN A 1176 -11.87 34.86 1.29
CA GLN A 1176 -12.85 33.88 0.82
C GLN A 1176 -13.40 33.01 1.96
N LEU A 1177 -12.54 32.60 2.90
CA LEU A 1177 -12.91 31.62 3.92
C LEU A 1177 -13.80 32.22 5.01
N LEU A 1178 -13.59 33.49 5.38
CA LEU A 1178 -14.37 34.19 6.41
C LEU A 1178 -15.91 34.06 6.23
N PRO A 1179 -16.52 34.44 5.08
CA PRO A 1179 -17.96 34.34 4.88
C PRO A 1179 -18.46 32.91 4.67
N THR A 1180 -17.56 31.94 4.43
CA THR A 1180 -17.94 30.53 4.25
C THR A 1180 -17.89 29.72 5.54
N GLN A 1181 -17.16 30.22 6.55
CA GLN A 1181 -16.84 29.48 7.77
C GLN A 1181 -17.34 30.16 9.06
N LEU A 1182 -17.71 31.44 9.01
CA LEU A 1182 -18.26 32.19 10.14
C LEU A 1182 -19.70 32.61 9.89
N ASP A 1183 -20.46 32.78 10.97
CA ASP A 1183 -21.85 33.26 10.93
C ASP A 1183 -22.00 34.57 10.13
N ASP A 1184 -22.98 34.63 9.22
CA ASP A 1184 -23.26 35.79 8.37
C ASP A 1184 -23.39 37.11 9.16
N ASN A 1185 -23.95 37.05 10.37
CA ASN A 1185 -24.13 38.21 11.25
C ASN A 1185 -22.81 38.85 11.71
N VAL A 1186 -21.73 38.06 11.79
CA VAL A 1186 -20.41 38.54 12.24
C VAL A 1186 -19.64 39.19 11.09
N VAL A 1187 -19.84 38.73 9.86
CA VAL A 1187 -19.13 39.20 8.66
C VAL A 1187 -19.87 40.29 7.88
N ARG A 1188 -21.21 40.37 8.02
CA ARG A 1188 -22.08 41.36 7.34
C ARG A 1188 -21.57 42.81 7.43
N PRO A 1189 -21.09 43.33 8.57
CA PRO A 1189 -20.61 44.72 8.68
C PRO A 1189 -19.44 45.06 7.75
N TYR A 1190 -18.73 44.06 7.22
CA TYR A 1190 -17.54 44.25 6.39
C TYR A 1190 -17.79 43.93 4.90
N ALA A 1191 -18.98 43.44 4.54
CA ALA A 1191 -19.27 42.89 3.23
C ALA A 1191 -19.02 43.89 2.09
N ASP A 1192 -19.51 45.12 2.21
CA ASP A 1192 -19.33 46.14 1.16
C ASP A 1192 -17.87 46.56 1.00
N ALA A 1193 -17.18 46.77 2.12
CA ALA A 1193 -15.77 47.16 2.12
C ALA A 1193 -14.83 46.08 1.56
N VAL A 1194 -15.22 44.80 1.68
CA VAL A 1194 -14.48 43.66 1.11
C VAL A 1194 -14.82 43.48 -0.37
N ARG A 1195 -16.09 43.57 -0.77
CA ARG A 1195 -16.51 43.48 -2.18
C ARG A 1195 -15.84 44.54 -3.04
N VAL A 1196 -15.78 45.79 -2.59
CA VAL A 1196 -15.10 46.87 -3.33
C VAL A 1196 -13.62 46.53 -3.56
N HIS A 1197 -12.96 46.01 -2.53
CA HIS A 1197 -11.56 45.60 -2.62
C HIS A 1197 -11.34 44.40 -3.56
N LEU A 1198 -12.23 43.40 -3.53
CA LEU A 1198 -12.16 42.23 -4.42
C LEU A 1198 -12.42 42.57 -5.89
N HIS A 1199 -13.29 43.54 -6.20
CA HIS A 1199 -13.49 44.02 -7.57
C HIS A 1199 -12.23 44.68 -8.14
N TRP A 1200 -11.52 45.45 -7.32
CA TRP A 1200 -10.22 46.02 -7.72
C TRP A 1200 -9.18 44.93 -8.01
N ALA A 1201 -9.22 43.82 -7.26
CA ALA A 1201 -8.31 42.69 -7.43
C ALA A 1201 -8.52 41.83 -8.69
N LEU A 1202 -9.68 41.94 -9.35
CA LEU A 1202 -9.93 41.28 -10.64
C LEU A 1202 -9.01 41.81 -11.76
N GLY A 1203 -8.37 42.96 -11.54
CA GLY A 1203 -7.34 43.53 -12.42
C GLY A 1203 -5.91 43.02 -12.19
N ASP A 1204 -5.68 42.04 -11.31
CA ASP A 1204 -4.33 41.51 -11.03
C ASP A 1204 -3.69 40.86 -12.29
N ARG A 1205 -2.38 41.07 -12.47
CA ARG A 1205 -1.62 40.57 -13.63
C ARG A 1205 -1.53 39.04 -13.67
N VAL A 1206 -1.65 38.36 -12.52
CA VAL A 1206 -1.54 36.89 -12.40
C VAL A 1206 -2.92 36.23 -12.49
N ARG A 1207 -3.11 35.36 -13.49
CA ARG A 1207 -4.39 34.65 -13.74
C ARG A 1207 -4.91 33.89 -12.52
N GLU A 1208 -4.02 33.19 -11.81
CA GLU A 1208 -4.40 32.37 -10.67
C GLU A 1208 -4.85 33.20 -9.46
N VAL A 1209 -4.30 34.41 -9.27
CA VAL A 1209 -4.74 35.35 -8.22
C VAL A 1209 -6.16 35.87 -8.54
N ARG A 1210 -6.42 36.24 -9.80
CA ARG A 1210 -7.76 36.65 -10.27
C ARG A 1210 -8.82 35.58 -10.03
N ARG A 1211 -8.52 34.32 -10.35
CA ARG A 1211 -9.43 33.18 -10.11
C ARG A 1211 -9.82 33.05 -8.63
N VAL A 1212 -8.88 33.24 -7.71
CA VAL A 1212 -9.17 33.18 -6.27
C VAL A 1212 -9.98 34.40 -5.82
N ALA A 1213 -9.71 35.59 -6.36
CA ALA A 1213 -10.49 36.80 -6.09
C ALA A 1213 -11.94 36.68 -6.59
N GLU A 1214 -12.19 36.11 -7.77
CA GLU A 1214 -13.55 35.81 -8.27
C GLU A 1214 -14.30 34.86 -7.34
N SER A 1215 -13.62 33.81 -6.87
CA SER A 1215 -14.20 32.84 -5.94
C SER A 1215 -14.51 33.46 -4.59
N ALA A 1216 -13.64 34.34 -4.08
CA ALA A 1216 -13.91 35.13 -2.88
C ALA A 1216 -15.10 36.06 -3.07
N LEU A 1217 -15.20 36.75 -4.21
CA LEU A 1217 -16.29 37.66 -4.52
C LEU A 1217 -17.63 36.93 -4.56
N GLY A 1218 -17.67 35.74 -5.16
CA GLY A 1218 -18.85 34.88 -5.17
C GLY A 1218 -19.29 34.43 -3.77
N ALA A 1219 -18.35 34.22 -2.84
CA ALA A 1219 -18.66 33.89 -1.45
C ALA A 1219 -19.27 35.10 -0.72
N TRP A 1220 -18.66 36.28 -0.84
CA TRP A 1220 -19.17 37.51 -0.23
C TRP A 1220 -20.46 38.02 -0.86
N ALA A 1221 -20.77 37.70 -2.12
CA ALA A 1221 -22.02 38.11 -2.79
C ALA A 1221 -23.28 37.47 -2.18
N ARG A 1222 -23.13 36.33 -1.46
CA ARG A 1222 -24.25 35.61 -0.82
C ARG A 1222 -24.70 36.23 0.49
N ILE A 1223 -23.86 37.06 1.12
CA ILE A 1223 -24.20 37.76 2.36
C ILE A 1223 -25.06 38.97 2.03
N THR A 1224 -26.34 38.94 2.39
CA THR A 1224 -27.21 40.12 2.26
C THR A 1224 -26.73 41.22 3.22
N THR A 1225 -26.49 42.41 2.65
CA THR A 1225 -26.10 43.64 3.36
C THR A 1225 -27.20 44.14 4.27
#